data_AF-J4W8P1-F1
#
_entry.id   AF-J4W8P1-F1
#
_cell.length_a   1.000
_cell.length_b   1.000
_cell.length_c   1.000
_cell.angle_alpha   90.00
_cell.angle_beta   90.00
_cell.angle_gamma   90.00
#
_symmetry.space_group_name_H-M   'P 1'
#
loop_
_entity.id
_entity.type
_entity.pdbx_description
1 polymer ?
#
loop_
_entity_poly.entity_id
_entity_poly.type
_entity_poly.pdbx_seq_one_letter_code
_entity_poly.pdbx_strand_id
1 'polypeptide(L)'
;MQQLREDLAALKEAKERQESMEKSRQALKNQKEKSAAPTQTTSEIAPESACYELERMKRDELAKNAELDTLMSMVGLESVKISFIDIKSTIDTALRQGVSTENERIYAKFLTSLGVIAGSCFKEVTGSKLANMGVAGCQKLLDEALDAGGGVIFIDEAYQLSSGNSPGGLAVLDFLLAEVENLQSKVCFVLAGYNKQMESFFAHNPGIPSRFPLEMKFDDYTDDELLQILELKINSKYDHRMKAEDGLRGLYCRIVARRLGRGRDKDGFGNARAVKNLLGTVYRRQSDRLRRQRREGPRPDDLLLTKDDLLGPEPSNALLKSEAWAKLQDLIGLNSVKESIKSLVDSAKTNYQRKTTVAKLYGQVLVDIGLLSMGEVVVKNPSDFVGAVLGESEKLTNGILASTVGKVLVIDEAYGLCDGGASQGGSSSNPFKSAVVDAIVATVHSTVGDDRCVLLLGYRDQMEEMLQNSELGSILDLKLKNQGFRITPKAKQVVLEMLDRARNRPNFGNAGEVDLLLNEAKSRHQKRLTAGKTARTSTLKALDFDENYERHERAETNVEQLFSDTIGCERLVAILQGYQETARMTRMLGLDPKEQIPFTFLFRGPPGTGKSTTARKMGKVFYDAGFLSEAIVHDCSASDLVGQYVGQTGPKVRQLLDKALGAVLLIDEAYRLREGHFAKEALDELVDAITKERYHKRLIMILAGYEHDINGLLAVNPGLTNRFPEVIDFRGLNSIECFDWLAKKLIKKKADLEANGSAHMHVDCLEQPAAEFRADVYALFECLSSQASWGNARDVETLANAMFQAAMKATSKLEKVMLTVSETIVRAELEKMANERQSRSSVPAEKSTGGMADAFSQLYPAAEHRLPPQLSPDPARASFTARQSKLAPSQEITDESVPSEPEGPVELASTDGNHGRVAIRDMDASDEIWEQLQLDAQAEQQREVEYQAKLRAKNEAADEALRERIVKELIEEEERRQKEAEMKKKLEMEGRCPVGYHWIRQEGGWRCAGGSHFVSEMELKN
;
A
#
# COMPACT_ATOMS: atom_id res chain seq x y z
N MET A 1 -68.58 -47.72 21.21
CA MET A 1 -67.34 -48.52 21.33
C MET A 1 -66.21 -47.99 20.44
N GLN A 2 -66.42 -47.75 19.15
CA GLN A 2 -65.37 -47.28 18.23
C GLN A 2 -64.98 -45.81 18.50
N GLN A 3 -65.95 -44.91 18.54
CA GLN A 3 -65.79 -43.49 18.93
C GLN A 3 -65.11 -43.34 20.32
N LEU A 4 -65.53 -44.17 21.29
CA LEU A 4 -64.95 -44.24 22.64
C LEU A 4 -63.49 -44.79 22.67
N ARG A 5 -62.98 -45.37 21.57
CA ARG A 5 -61.55 -45.68 21.40
C ARG A 5 -60.79 -44.52 20.74
N GLU A 6 -61.42 -43.80 19.83
CA GLU A 6 -60.87 -42.60 19.17
C GLU A 6 -60.69 -41.47 20.21
N ASP A 7 -61.68 -41.22 21.06
CA ASP A 7 -61.59 -40.27 22.18
C ASP A 7 -60.46 -40.63 23.16
N LEU A 8 -60.28 -41.94 23.44
CA LEU A 8 -59.23 -42.45 24.33
C LEU A 8 -57.83 -42.38 23.69
N ALA A 9 -57.74 -42.49 22.36
CA ALA A 9 -56.51 -42.26 21.62
C ALA A 9 -56.15 -40.76 21.63
N ALA A 10 -57.10 -39.89 21.32
CA ALA A 10 -56.92 -38.43 21.37
C ALA A 10 -56.52 -37.93 22.76
N LEU A 11 -57.11 -38.48 23.83
CA LEU A 11 -56.74 -38.16 25.22
C LEU A 11 -55.33 -38.63 25.59
N LYS A 12 -54.88 -39.79 25.08
CA LYS A 12 -53.49 -40.26 25.25
C LYS A 12 -52.51 -39.36 24.51
N GLU A 13 -52.80 -39.02 23.28
CA GLU A 13 -51.96 -38.16 22.45
C GLU A 13 -51.85 -36.75 23.03
N ALA A 14 -52.96 -36.19 23.53
CA ALA A 14 -52.98 -34.92 24.26
C ALA A 14 -52.12 -34.98 25.54
N LYS A 15 -52.18 -36.08 26.28
CA LYS A 15 -51.36 -36.28 27.49
C LYS A 15 -49.86 -36.40 27.17
N GLU A 16 -49.50 -37.15 26.13
CA GLU A 16 -48.10 -37.27 25.67
C GLU A 16 -47.54 -35.92 25.18
N ARG A 17 -48.35 -35.10 24.49
CA ARG A 17 -47.99 -33.71 24.15
C ARG A 17 -47.81 -32.84 25.40
N GLN A 18 -48.62 -33.03 26.44
CA GLN A 18 -48.47 -32.32 27.73
C GLN A 18 -47.17 -32.70 28.45
N GLU A 19 -46.88 -34.01 28.58
CA GLU A 19 -45.64 -34.51 29.20
C GLU A 19 -44.39 -34.12 28.39
N SER A 20 -44.50 -34.04 27.06
CA SER A 20 -43.46 -33.51 26.16
C SER A 20 -43.19 -32.02 26.42
N MET A 21 -44.24 -31.20 26.54
CA MET A 21 -44.12 -29.78 26.88
C MET A 21 -43.55 -29.57 28.28
N GLU A 22 -43.92 -30.37 29.29
CA GLU A 22 -43.34 -30.26 30.64
C GLU A 22 -41.85 -30.64 30.66
N LYS A 23 -41.46 -31.74 29.98
CA LYS A 23 -40.04 -32.12 29.83
C LYS A 23 -39.24 -31.04 29.12
N SER A 24 -39.79 -30.44 28.06
CA SER A 24 -39.17 -29.33 27.33
C SER A 24 -39.03 -28.08 28.22
N ARG A 25 -40.05 -27.79 29.02
CA ARG A 25 -40.07 -26.66 29.97
C ARG A 25 -39.11 -26.85 31.15
N GLN A 26 -38.91 -28.09 31.61
CA GLN A 26 -37.86 -28.44 32.59
C GLN A 26 -36.46 -28.37 31.98
N ALA A 27 -36.28 -28.81 30.73
CA ALA A 27 -35.00 -28.65 30.02
C ALA A 27 -34.61 -27.17 29.86
N LEU A 28 -35.56 -26.31 29.50
CA LEU A 28 -35.39 -24.84 29.45
C LEU A 28 -35.09 -24.22 30.82
N LYS A 29 -35.67 -24.75 31.90
CA LYS A 29 -35.35 -24.34 33.28
C LYS A 29 -33.90 -24.70 33.65
N ASN A 30 -33.51 -25.94 33.39
CA ASN A 30 -32.15 -26.44 33.65
C ASN A 30 -31.08 -25.77 32.77
N GLN A 31 -31.44 -25.27 31.58
CA GLN A 31 -30.57 -24.40 30.78
C GLN A 31 -30.40 -23.02 31.41
N LYS A 32 -31.48 -22.37 31.89
CA LYS A 32 -31.40 -21.08 32.59
C LYS A 32 -30.59 -21.14 33.89
N GLU A 33 -30.63 -22.27 34.61
CA GLU A 33 -29.82 -22.46 35.82
C GLU A 33 -28.33 -22.74 35.52
N LYS A 34 -27.99 -23.15 34.29
CA LYS A 34 -26.59 -23.33 33.85
C LYS A 34 -25.99 -22.13 33.11
N SER A 35 -26.81 -21.19 32.67
CA SER A 35 -26.35 -19.95 32.01
C SER A 35 -26.25 -18.74 32.96
N ALA A 36 -26.37 -18.95 34.27
CA ALA A 36 -26.22 -17.91 35.29
C ALA A 36 -24.75 -17.51 35.47
N ALA A 37 -24.24 -16.69 34.55
CA ALA A 37 -23.02 -15.92 34.77
C ALA A 37 -23.18 -15.03 36.03
N PRO A 38 -22.10 -14.72 36.78
CA PRO A 38 -22.20 -13.92 37.99
C PRO A 38 -22.79 -12.54 37.65
N THR A 39 -23.86 -12.16 38.34
CA THR A 39 -24.54 -10.88 38.15
C THR A 39 -23.59 -9.76 38.55
N GLN A 40 -23.03 -9.05 37.56
CA GLN A 40 -22.27 -7.84 37.82
C GLN A 40 -23.17 -6.82 38.51
N THR A 41 -22.67 -6.23 39.60
CA THR A 41 -23.37 -5.15 40.29
C THR A 41 -23.43 -3.92 39.39
N THR A 42 -24.57 -3.23 39.36
CA THR A 42 -24.90 -2.08 38.48
C THR A 42 -24.03 -0.82 38.70
N SER A 43 -22.90 -0.94 39.41
CA SER A 43 -21.91 0.09 39.69
C SER A 43 -20.65 0.01 38.81
N GLU A 44 -20.47 -1.05 38.02
CA GLU A 44 -19.26 -1.27 37.19
C GLU A 44 -19.46 -1.00 35.69
N ILE A 45 -20.70 -0.75 35.24
CA ILE A 45 -21.01 -0.51 33.82
C ILE A 45 -20.78 0.97 33.50
N ALA A 46 -20.01 1.26 32.44
CA ALA A 46 -19.78 2.62 31.99
C ALA A 46 -21.12 3.29 31.55
N PRO A 47 -21.43 4.51 32.01
CA PRO A 47 -22.54 5.28 31.44
C PRO A 47 -22.30 5.46 29.94
N GLU A 48 -23.37 5.51 29.15
CA GLU A 48 -23.35 5.61 27.67
C GLU A 48 -22.91 4.32 26.90
N SER A 49 -22.67 3.19 27.58
CA SER A 49 -22.48 1.90 26.88
C SER A 49 -23.79 1.28 26.38
N ALA A 50 -23.76 0.48 25.31
CA ALA A 50 -24.96 -0.12 24.73
C ALA A 50 -25.69 -1.04 25.72
N CYS A 51 -24.93 -1.77 26.55
CA CYS A 51 -25.48 -2.56 27.64
C CYS A 51 -26.18 -1.70 28.71
N TYR A 52 -25.66 -0.52 29.04
CA TYR A 52 -26.30 0.41 29.98
C TYR A 52 -27.64 0.92 29.43
N GLU A 53 -27.68 1.31 28.15
CA GLU A 53 -28.91 1.77 27.50
C GLU A 53 -29.96 0.67 27.41
N LEU A 54 -29.57 -0.56 27.05
CA LEU A 54 -30.47 -1.70 27.03
C LEU A 54 -31.03 -2.01 28.43
N GLU A 55 -30.20 -2.00 29.47
CA GLU A 55 -30.67 -2.19 30.85
C GLU A 55 -31.64 -1.09 31.29
N ARG A 56 -31.41 0.16 30.87
CA ARG A 56 -32.35 1.26 31.08
C ARG A 56 -33.67 1.01 30.35
N MET A 57 -33.65 0.67 29.06
CA MET A 57 -34.88 0.33 28.30
C MET A 57 -35.65 -0.85 28.92
N LYS A 58 -34.96 -1.86 29.46
CA LYS A 58 -35.60 -2.97 30.18
C LYS A 58 -36.27 -2.55 31.49
N ARG A 59 -35.71 -1.57 32.20
CA ARG A 59 -36.29 -1.00 33.43
C ARG A 59 -37.50 -0.11 33.11
N ASP A 60 -37.37 0.74 32.10
CA ASP A 60 -38.31 1.83 31.84
C ASP A 60 -39.46 1.43 30.88
N GLU A 61 -39.23 0.54 29.91
CA GLU A 61 -40.13 0.28 28.77
C GLU A 61 -40.63 -1.18 28.67
N LEU A 62 -40.31 -2.05 29.62
CA LEU A 62 -40.68 -3.49 29.64
C LEU A 62 -40.23 -4.33 28.42
N ALA A 63 -39.42 -3.77 27.52
CA ALA A 63 -38.94 -4.44 26.32
C ALA A 63 -38.04 -5.64 26.65
N LYS A 64 -38.48 -6.86 26.30
CA LYS A 64 -37.73 -8.11 26.46
C LYS A 64 -37.58 -8.79 25.10
N ASN A 65 -36.35 -8.82 24.59
CA ASN A 65 -35.97 -9.47 23.33
C ASN A 65 -34.74 -10.34 23.62
N ALA A 66 -34.83 -11.65 23.42
CA ALA A 66 -33.80 -12.60 23.85
C ALA A 66 -32.59 -12.62 22.91
N GLU A 67 -32.83 -12.26 21.65
CA GLU A 67 -31.88 -12.15 20.56
C GLU A 67 -30.98 -10.92 20.76
N LEU A 68 -31.59 -9.78 21.12
CA LEU A 68 -30.89 -8.54 21.49
C LEU A 68 -30.05 -8.73 22.76
N ASP A 69 -30.58 -9.44 23.76
CA ASP A 69 -29.82 -9.82 24.96
C ASP A 69 -28.59 -10.67 24.64
N THR A 70 -28.71 -11.55 23.64
CA THR A 70 -27.60 -12.39 23.16
C THR A 70 -26.55 -11.54 22.44
N LEU A 71 -26.96 -10.63 21.55
CA LEU A 71 -26.05 -9.67 20.88
C LEU A 71 -25.26 -8.82 21.90
N MET A 72 -25.95 -8.33 22.92
CA MET A 72 -25.37 -7.44 23.92
C MET A 72 -24.37 -8.15 24.84
N SER A 73 -24.54 -9.47 25.03
CA SER A 73 -23.58 -10.32 25.74
C SER A 73 -22.28 -10.61 24.96
N MET A 74 -22.19 -10.25 23.68
CA MET A 74 -20.97 -10.45 22.88
C MET A 74 -19.88 -9.44 23.28
N VAL A 75 -18.63 -9.91 23.31
CA VAL A 75 -17.45 -9.07 23.58
C VAL A 75 -17.22 -8.10 22.42
N GLY A 76 -17.06 -6.81 22.73
CA GLY A 76 -16.82 -5.74 21.78
C GLY A 76 -18.03 -5.40 20.90
N LEU A 77 -17.76 -4.82 19.73
CA LEU A 77 -18.76 -4.42 18.72
C LEU A 77 -19.78 -3.36 19.19
N GLU A 78 -19.37 -2.40 20.03
CA GLU A 78 -20.29 -1.36 20.53
C GLU A 78 -20.93 -0.52 19.41
N SER A 79 -20.18 -0.21 18.32
CA SER A 79 -20.70 0.48 17.13
C SER A 79 -21.89 -0.24 16.50
N VAL A 80 -21.84 -1.57 16.42
CA VAL A 80 -22.92 -2.43 15.93
C VAL A 80 -24.07 -2.47 16.95
N LYS A 81 -23.77 -2.64 18.24
CA LYS A 81 -24.80 -2.70 19.30
C LYS A 81 -25.61 -1.40 19.39
N ILE A 82 -24.96 -0.23 19.33
CA ILE A 82 -25.60 1.09 19.30
C ILE A 82 -26.53 1.17 18.09
N SER A 83 -26.05 0.80 16.89
CA SER A 83 -26.87 0.75 15.67
C SER A 83 -28.16 -0.08 15.85
N PHE A 84 -28.11 -1.22 16.54
CA PHE A 84 -29.29 -2.03 16.84
C PHE A 84 -30.24 -1.38 17.87
N ILE A 85 -29.71 -0.60 18.82
CA ILE A 85 -30.51 0.19 19.78
C ILE A 85 -31.18 1.38 19.09
N ASP A 86 -30.49 2.06 18.18
CA ASP A 86 -31.05 3.14 17.36
C ASP A 86 -32.21 2.64 16.50
N ILE A 87 -32.01 1.53 15.77
CA ILE A 87 -33.05 0.86 14.98
C ILE A 87 -34.26 0.49 15.84
N LYS A 88 -34.03 -0.10 17.02
CA LYS A 88 -35.10 -0.40 17.99
C LYS A 88 -35.86 0.87 18.36
N SER A 89 -35.13 1.93 18.72
CA SER A 89 -35.69 3.20 19.19
C SER A 89 -36.52 3.90 18.11
N THR A 90 -36.08 3.86 16.86
CA THR A 90 -36.84 4.37 15.70
C THR A 90 -38.14 3.61 15.52
N ILE A 91 -38.11 2.27 15.56
CA ILE A 91 -39.30 1.42 15.40
C ILE A 91 -40.28 1.58 16.56
N ASP A 92 -39.81 1.55 17.81
CA ASP A 92 -40.63 1.78 18.99
C ASP A 92 -41.25 3.19 19.00
N THR A 93 -40.57 4.18 18.41
CA THR A 93 -41.09 5.54 18.26
C THR A 93 -42.16 5.63 17.17
N ALA A 94 -41.95 5.00 16.02
CA ALA A 94 -42.96 4.94 14.95
C ALA A 94 -44.24 4.21 15.41
N LEU A 95 -44.09 3.10 16.13
CA LEU A 95 -45.21 2.37 16.75
C LEU A 95 -45.98 3.23 17.76
N ARG A 96 -45.27 3.97 18.63
CA ARG A 96 -45.89 4.89 19.60
C ARG A 96 -46.57 6.09 18.95
N GLN A 97 -46.13 6.52 17.77
CA GLN A 97 -46.73 7.62 17.00
C GLN A 97 -47.98 7.21 16.21
N GLY A 98 -48.32 5.92 16.14
CA GLY A 98 -49.53 5.44 15.45
C GLY A 98 -49.48 5.61 13.93
N VAL A 99 -48.28 5.70 13.34
CA VAL A 99 -48.10 5.84 11.89
C VAL A 99 -48.44 4.52 11.20
N SER A 100 -49.28 4.55 10.17
CA SER A 100 -49.57 3.38 9.34
C SER A 100 -48.34 3.03 8.49
N THR A 101 -47.68 1.92 8.80
CA THR A 101 -46.42 1.48 8.17
C THR A 101 -46.63 0.80 6.82
N GLU A 102 -47.27 1.48 5.86
CA GLU A 102 -47.45 0.95 4.49
C GLU A 102 -46.33 1.29 3.51
N ASN A 103 -45.45 2.26 3.84
CA ASN A 103 -44.26 2.59 3.04
C ASN A 103 -43.04 2.86 3.94
N GLU A 104 -42.31 1.81 4.32
CA GLU A 104 -40.84 1.80 4.45
C GLU A 104 -40.36 0.38 4.79
N ARG A 105 -39.52 -0.20 3.92
CA ARG A 105 -39.45 -1.65 3.73
C ARG A 105 -38.04 -2.24 4.02
N ILE A 106 -37.41 -1.85 5.14
CA ILE A 106 -35.95 -2.04 5.38
C ILE A 106 -35.55 -3.12 6.42
N TYR A 107 -36.44 -3.54 7.33
CA TYR A 107 -36.01 -4.07 8.65
C TYR A 107 -36.18 -5.59 8.93
N ALA A 108 -36.31 -6.46 7.91
CA ALA A 108 -37.06 -7.71 8.09
C ALA A 108 -36.65 -8.68 9.22
N LYS A 109 -35.36 -8.94 9.46
CA LYS A 109 -34.92 -9.91 10.48
C LYS A 109 -35.18 -9.45 11.92
N PHE A 110 -35.09 -8.14 12.13
CA PHE A 110 -35.42 -7.49 13.39
C PHE A 110 -36.94 -7.45 13.58
N LEU A 111 -37.68 -7.14 12.50
CA LEU A 111 -39.15 -7.15 12.45
C LEU A 111 -39.77 -8.53 12.71
N THR A 112 -39.12 -9.65 12.39
CA THR A 112 -39.66 -10.98 12.73
C THR A 112 -39.80 -11.17 14.25
N SER A 113 -38.86 -10.62 15.05
CA SER A 113 -38.90 -10.71 16.52
C SER A 113 -39.87 -9.71 17.19
N LEU A 114 -40.23 -8.64 16.46
CA LEU A 114 -41.17 -7.60 16.91
C LEU A 114 -42.59 -7.74 16.29
N GLY A 115 -42.80 -8.74 15.42
CA GLY A 115 -44.13 -9.10 14.90
C GLY A 115 -44.59 -8.38 13.63
N VAL A 116 -43.68 -7.88 12.78
CA VAL A 116 -44.02 -7.05 11.60
C VAL A 116 -43.79 -7.75 10.25
N ILE A 117 -43.20 -8.95 10.21
CA ILE A 117 -43.13 -9.80 9.00
C ILE A 117 -43.60 -11.22 9.30
N ALA A 118 -44.33 -11.81 8.34
CA ALA A 118 -45.10 -13.04 8.52
C ALA A 118 -44.28 -14.35 8.49
N GLY A 119 -43.09 -14.35 7.87
CA GLY A 119 -42.26 -15.55 7.71
C GLY A 119 -40.93 -15.50 8.48
N SER A 120 -40.49 -16.65 8.98
CA SER A 120 -39.24 -16.84 9.75
C SER A 120 -38.10 -17.45 8.92
N CYS A 121 -38.18 -17.38 7.59
CA CYS A 121 -37.23 -18.06 6.71
C CYS A 121 -35.83 -17.40 6.73
N PHE A 122 -34.80 -18.20 6.99
CA PHE A 122 -33.39 -17.81 6.92
C PHE A 122 -32.70 -18.60 5.80
N LYS A 123 -32.08 -17.91 4.85
CA LYS A 123 -31.28 -18.52 3.78
C LYS A 123 -29.91 -17.86 3.73
N GLU A 124 -28.86 -18.67 3.67
CA GLU A 124 -27.46 -18.24 3.61
C GLU A 124 -26.78 -18.85 2.38
N VAL A 125 -26.11 -18.01 1.59
CA VAL A 125 -25.45 -18.36 0.33
C VAL A 125 -24.18 -17.51 0.19
N THR A 126 -23.10 -18.05 -0.37
CA THR A 126 -21.91 -17.23 -0.71
C THR A 126 -22.05 -16.59 -2.09
N GLY A 127 -21.42 -15.43 -2.32
CA GLY A 127 -21.44 -14.75 -3.61
C GLY A 127 -20.99 -15.63 -4.78
N SER A 128 -19.91 -16.39 -4.60
CA SER A 128 -19.44 -17.42 -5.54
C SER A 128 -20.47 -18.53 -5.83
N LYS A 129 -21.16 -19.04 -4.79
CA LYS A 129 -22.20 -20.07 -4.98
C LYS A 129 -23.40 -19.50 -5.73
N LEU A 130 -23.80 -18.26 -5.42
CA LEU A 130 -24.91 -17.59 -6.09
C LEU A 130 -24.57 -17.26 -7.56
N ALA A 131 -23.34 -16.83 -7.86
CA ALA A 131 -22.86 -16.64 -9.23
C ALA A 131 -22.92 -17.95 -10.04
N ASN A 132 -22.39 -19.06 -9.50
CA ASN A 132 -22.42 -20.36 -10.15
C ASN A 132 -23.84 -20.92 -10.37
N MET A 133 -24.79 -20.53 -9.52
CA MET A 133 -26.21 -20.91 -9.64
C MET A 133 -26.97 -20.09 -10.70
N GLY A 134 -26.42 -18.94 -11.12
CA GLY A 134 -27.03 -18.04 -12.09
C GLY A 134 -28.37 -17.44 -11.65
N VAL A 135 -28.99 -16.67 -12.55
CA VAL A 135 -30.26 -15.97 -12.30
C VAL A 135 -31.37 -16.94 -11.90
N ALA A 136 -31.48 -18.09 -12.59
CA ALA A 136 -32.50 -19.11 -12.29
C ALA A 136 -32.36 -19.74 -10.90
N GLY A 137 -31.14 -19.85 -10.36
CA GLY A 137 -30.93 -20.31 -8.99
C GLY A 137 -31.19 -19.23 -7.95
N CYS A 138 -30.90 -17.96 -8.27
CA CYS A 138 -31.29 -16.81 -7.44
C CYS A 138 -32.82 -16.70 -7.33
N GLN A 139 -33.54 -16.86 -8.45
CA GLN A 139 -34.99 -16.84 -8.48
C GLN A 139 -35.61 -17.92 -7.58
N LYS A 140 -35.13 -19.18 -7.65
CA LYS A 140 -35.60 -20.25 -6.74
C LYS A 140 -35.41 -19.95 -5.26
N LEU A 141 -34.31 -19.30 -4.88
CA LEU A 141 -34.07 -18.89 -3.49
C LEU A 141 -35.03 -17.80 -3.02
N LEU A 142 -35.48 -16.93 -3.94
CA LEU A 142 -36.49 -15.91 -3.68
C LEU A 142 -37.88 -16.55 -3.58
N ASP A 143 -38.24 -17.43 -4.52
CA ASP A 143 -39.50 -18.17 -4.51
C ASP A 143 -39.65 -18.99 -3.21
N GLU A 144 -38.61 -19.74 -2.80
CA GLU A 144 -38.59 -20.47 -1.50
C GLU A 144 -38.76 -19.55 -0.28
N ALA A 145 -38.28 -18.30 -0.34
CA ALA A 145 -38.44 -17.33 0.74
C ALA A 145 -39.85 -16.70 0.74
N LEU A 146 -40.46 -16.53 -0.43
CA LEU A 146 -41.81 -16.00 -0.61
C LEU A 146 -42.88 -17.03 -0.23
N ASP A 147 -42.72 -18.29 -0.64
CA ASP A 147 -43.59 -19.42 -0.26
C ASP A 147 -43.60 -19.64 1.26
N ALA A 148 -42.49 -19.34 1.94
CA ALA A 148 -42.37 -19.38 3.40
C ALA A 148 -43.01 -18.17 4.12
N GLY A 149 -43.72 -17.29 3.41
CA GLY A 149 -44.37 -16.10 3.96
C GLY A 149 -43.43 -14.90 4.15
N GLY A 150 -42.24 -14.93 3.55
CA GLY A 150 -41.19 -13.95 3.71
C GLY A 150 -40.02 -14.43 4.58
N GLY A 151 -38.93 -13.68 4.56
CA GLY A 151 -37.71 -14.06 5.27
C GLY A 151 -36.52 -13.17 4.96
N VAL A 152 -35.32 -13.65 5.24
CA VAL A 152 -34.08 -12.89 5.01
C VAL A 152 -32.99 -13.74 4.38
N ILE A 153 -32.51 -13.22 3.25
CA ILE A 153 -31.41 -13.78 2.47
C ILE A 153 -30.11 -13.11 2.93
N PHE A 154 -29.18 -13.92 3.41
CA PHE A 154 -27.83 -13.51 3.79
C PHE A 154 -26.85 -13.97 2.70
N ILE A 155 -26.12 -13.02 2.13
CA ILE A 155 -25.12 -13.25 1.08
C ILE A 155 -23.75 -12.97 1.65
N ASP A 156 -23.00 -14.04 1.94
CA ASP A 156 -21.63 -13.95 2.41
C ASP A 156 -20.65 -13.73 1.24
N GLU A 157 -19.56 -13.03 1.50
CA GLU A 157 -18.57 -12.61 0.51
C GLU A 157 -19.20 -12.03 -0.79
N ALA A 158 -20.19 -11.13 -0.64
CA ALA A 158 -21.01 -10.60 -1.73
C ALA A 158 -20.23 -9.93 -2.87
N TYR A 159 -19.05 -9.35 -2.56
CA TYR A 159 -18.11 -8.80 -3.54
C TYR A 159 -17.64 -9.82 -4.61
N GLN A 160 -17.78 -11.13 -4.36
CA GLN A 160 -17.48 -12.16 -5.36
C GLN A 160 -18.39 -12.05 -6.59
N LEU A 161 -19.61 -11.51 -6.46
CA LEU A 161 -20.56 -11.30 -7.55
C LEU A 161 -20.07 -10.29 -8.61
N SER A 162 -19.31 -9.26 -8.20
CA SER A 162 -18.70 -8.31 -9.13
C SER A 162 -17.26 -8.69 -9.53
N SER A 163 -16.68 -9.73 -8.92
CA SER A 163 -15.32 -10.15 -9.21
C SER A 163 -15.22 -10.84 -10.58
N GLY A 164 -14.24 -10.45 -11.39
CA GLY A 164 -14.03 -10.99 -12.75
C GLY A 164 -13.72 -12.49 -12.84
N ASN A 165 -13.60 -13.19 -11.69
CA ASN A 165 -13.34 -14.62 -11.61
C ASN A 165 -14.61 -15.48 -11.64
N SER A 166 -15.82 -14.89 -11.64
CA SER A 166 -17.09 -15.63 -11.63
C SER A 166 -17.96 -15.29 -12.86
N PRO A 167 -17.87 -16.07 -13.96
CA PRO A 167 -18.65 -15.81 -15.17
C PRO A 167 -20.16 -15.91 -14.86
N GLY A 168 -20.88 -14.81 -15.05
CA GLY A 168 -22.32 -14.68 -14.74
C GLY A 168 -22.65 -13.93 -13.45
N GLY A 169 -21.67 -13.60 -12.60
CA GLY A 169 -21.90 -12.88 -11.33
C GLY A 169 -22.60 -11.53 -11.50
N LEU A 170 -22.22 -10.75 -12.53
CA LEU A 170 -22.85 -9.46 -12.85
C LEU A 170 -24.34 -9.59 -13.22
N ALA A 171 -24.71 -10.60 -14.01
CA ALA A 171 -26.11 -10.83 -14.38
C ALA A 171 -26.97 -11.24 -13.18
N VAL A 172 -26.38 -11.97 -12.22
CA VAL A 172 -27.02 -12.29 -10.93
C VAL A 172 -27.17 -11.05 -10.05
N LEU A 173 -26.17 -10.17 -10.03
CA LEU A 173 -26.20 -8.91 -9.29
C LEU A 173 -27.28 -7.96 -9.81
N ASP A 174 -27.36 -7.75 -11.13
CA ASP A 174 -28.36 -6.88 -11.75
C ASP A 174 -29.80 -7.39 -11.51
N PHE A 175 -30.00 -8.71 -11.62
CA PHE A 175 -31.27 -9.36 -11.27
C PHE A 175 -31.62 -9.15 -9.78
N LEU A 176 -30.65 -9.34 -8.88
CA LEU A 176 -30.87 -9.16 -7.46
C LEU A 176 -31.21 -7.71 -7.12
N LEU A 177 -30.60 -6.72 -7.77
CA LEU A 177 -30.90 -5.29 -7.53
C LEU A 177 -32.30 -4.88 -7.99
N ALA A 178 -32.83 -5.52 -9.04
CA ALA A 178 -34.22 -5.35 -9.47
C ALA A 178 -35.19 -6.02 -8.46
N GLU A 179 -34.90 -7.25 -8.03
CA GLU A 179 -35.74 -7.96 -7.06
C GLU A 179 -35.69 -7.35 -5.65
N VAL A 180 -34.59 -6.69 -5.26
CA VAL A 180 -34.51 -5.87 -4.04
C VAL A 180 -35.55 -4.74 -4.05
N GLU A 181 -35.93 -4.21 -5.21
CA GLU A 181 -36.99 -3.18 -5.32
C GLU A 181 -38.40 -3.79 -5.40
N ASN A 182 -38.56 -4.91 -6.09
CA ASN A 182 -39.86 -5.60 -6.19
C ASN A 182 -40.29 -6.25 -4.84
N LEU A 183 -39.33 -6.86 -4.13
CA LEU A 183 -39.55 -7.75 -2.97
C LEU A 183 -39.19 -7.16 -1.62
N GLN A 184 -39.05 -5.83 -1.56
CA GLN A 184 -39.15 -5.04 -0.34
C GLN A 184 -40.33 -5.56 0.58
N SER A 185 -40.31 -5.35 1.90
CA SER A 185 -41.26 -5.85 2.95
C SER A 185 -41.51 -7.36 3.06
N LYS A 186 -41.23 -8.14 2.01
CA LYS A 186 -41.36 -9.60 2.02
C LYS A 186 -40.02 -10.26 2.29
N VAL A 187 -38.95 -9.69 1.74
CA VAL A 187 -37.58 -10.19 1.87
C VAL A 187 -36.66 -9.05 2.32
N CYS A 188 -35.76 -9.32 3.27
CA CYS A 188 -34.57 -8.49 3.48
C CYS A 188 -33.36 -9.19 2.87
N PHE A 189 -32.43 -8.37 2.39
CA PHE A 189 -31.15 -8.79 1.84
C PHE A 189 -30.06 -8.24 2.76
N VAL A 190 -29.18 -9.12 3.22
CA VAL A 190 -27.99 -8.76 4.00
C VAL A 190 -26.78 -9.16 3.19
N LEU A 191 -25.95 -8.19 2.81
CA LEU A 191 -24.69 -8.41 2.10
C LEU A 191 -23.54 -8.33 3.10
N ALA A 192 -22.66 -9.32 3.11
CA ALA A 192 -21.46 -9.36 3.95
C ALA A 192 -20.19 -9.49 3.10
N GLY A 193 -19.07 -8.97 3.61
CA GLY A 193 -17.78 -9.04 2.93
C GLY A 193 -16.70 -8.20 3.64
N TYR A 194 -15.46 -8.29 3.17
CA TYR A 194 -14.34 -7.53 3.74
C TYR A 194 -14.39 -6.07 3.27
N ASN A 195 -14.12 -5.12 4.17
CA ASN A 195 -14.30 -3.67 3.96
C ASN A 195 -13.72 -3.17 2.62
N LYS A 196 -12.40 -3.34 2.38
CA LYS A 196 -11.72 -2.94 1.12
C LYS A 196 -12.34 -3.54 -0.16
N GLN A 197 -12.92 -4.74 -0.06
CA GLN A 197 -13.52 -5.45 -1.20
C GLN A 197 -14.97 -5.02 -1.42
N MET A 198 -15.68 -4.68 -0.34
CA MET A 198 -17.01 -4.06 -0.39
C MET A 198 -16.97 -2.64 -0.97
N GLU A 199 -15.96 -1.83 -0.63
CA GLU A 199 -15.73 -0.51 -1.28
C GLU A 199 -15.63 -0.65 -2.81
N SER A 200 -14.86 -1.63 -3.28
CA SER A 200 -14.78 -1.95 -4.70
C SER A 200 -16.13 -2.42 -5.26
N PHE A 201 -16.84 -3.32 -4.58
CA PHE A 201 -18.16 -3.80 -4.99
C PHE A 201 -19.19 -2.65 -5.13
N PHE A 202 -19.25 -1.71 -4.19
CA PHE A 202 -20.12 -0.53 -4.27
C PHE A 202 -19.76 0.38 -5.45
N ALA A 203 -18.48 0.48 -5.82
CA ALA A 203 -18.05 1.27 -6.98
C ALA A 203 -18.46 0.66 -8.34
N HIS A 204 -18.83 -0.63 -8.40
CA HIS A 204 -19.23 -1.26 -9.67
C HIS A 204 -20.64 -0.85 -10.14
N ASN A 205 -21.55 -0.47 -9.23
CA ASN A 205 -22.89 -0.03 -9.61
C ASN A 205 -23.40 1.09 -8.67
N PRO A 206 -23.60 2.33 -9.17
CA PRO A 206 -24.02 3.48 -8.35
C PRO A 206 -25.45 3.37 -7.81
N GLY A 207 -26.22 2.35 -8.23
CA GLY A 207 -27.53 2.04 -7.69
C GLY A 207 -27.54 1.19 -6.42
N ILE A 208 -26.37 0.75 -5.92
CA ILE A 208 -26.29 -0.06 -4.68
C ILE A 208 -26.44 0.82 -3.42
N PRO A 209 -25.76 1.96 -3.25
CA PRO A 209 -25.86 2.77 -2.02
C PRO A 209 -27.27 3.29 -1.71
N SER A 210 -28.11 3.52 -2.74
CA SER A 210 -29.51 3.91 -2.54
C SER A 210 -30.44 2.76 -2.15
N ARG A 211 -30.11 1.52 -2.56
CA ARG A 211 -30.87 0.31 -2.23
C ARG A 211 -30.47 -0.33 -0.89
N PHE A 212 -29.25 -0.06 -0.43
CA PHE A 212 -28.70 -0.54 0.84
C PHE A 212 -28.26 0.62 1.76
N PRO A 213 -29.20 1.39 2.33
CA PRO A 213 -28.89 2.59 3.12
C PRO A 213 -28.32 2.30 4.52
N LEU A 214 -28.40 1.04 5.00
CA LEU A 214 -27.94 0.62 6.31
C LEU A 214 -26.58 -0.07 6.20
N GLU A 215 -25.50 0.66 6.50
CA GLU A 215 -24.13 0.15 6.56
C GLU A 215 -23.74 -0.15 8.03
N MET A 216 -23.27 -1.36 8.32
CA MET A 216 -22.74 -1.74 9.64
C MET A 216 -21.27 -2.16 9.50
N LYS A 217 -20.36 -1.41 10.14
CA LYS A 217 -18.92 -1.71 10.14
C LYS A 217 -18.57 -2.55 11.37
N PHE A 218 -17.85 -3.63 11.14
CA PHE A 218 -17.32 -4.51 12.18
C PHE A 218 -15.83 -4.23 12.32
N ASP A 219 -15.47 -3.49 13.36
CA ASP A 219 -14.09 -3.13 13.66
C ASP A 219 -13.28 -4.34 14.16
N ASP A 220 -11.95 -4.31 13.95
CA ASP A 220 -11.05 -5.33 14.50
C ASP A 220 -11.01 -5.24 16.03
N TYR A 221 -11.16 -6.38 16.71
CA TYR A 221 -11.11 -6.45 18.17
C TYR A 221 -9.79 -5.89 18.70
N THR A 222 -9.86 -5.00 19.68
CA THR A 222 -8.75 -4.42 20.44
C THR A 222 -7.91 -5.47 21.18
N ASP A 223 -6.73 -5.09 21.69
CA ASP A 223 -5.82 -6.04 22.35
C ASP A 223 -6.45 -6.66 23.61
N ASP A 224 -7.27 -5.88 24.33
CA ASP A 224 -7.99 -6.34 25.53
C ASP A 224 -9.23 -7.16 25.17
N GLU A 225 -9.94 -6.87 24.08
CA GLU A 225 -11.03 -7.73 23.58
C GLU A 225 -10.49 -9.06 23.05
N LEU A 226 -9.36 -9.08 22.33
CA LEU A 226 -8.69 -10.32 21.93
C LEU A 226 -8.26 -11.15 23.15
N LEU A 227 -7.82 -10.51 24.24
CA LEU A 227 -7.52 -11.18 25.51
C LEU A 227 -8.78 -11.76 26.16
N GLN A 228 -9.91 -11.03 26.17
CA GLN A 228 -11.19 -11.53 26.67
C GLN A 228 -11.70 -12.71 25.83
N ILE A 229 -11.59 -12.65 24.50
CA ILE A 229 -11.96 -13.74 23.59
C ILE A 229 -11.06 -14.97 23.81
N LEU A 230 -9.76 -14.77 24.09
CA LEU A 230 -8.82 -15.84 24.46
C LEU A 230 -9.25 -16.51 25.78
N GLU A 231 -9.52 -15.72 26.81
CA GLU A 231 -10.00 -16.17 28.13
C GLU A 231 -11.32 -16.95 28.03
N LEU A 232 -12.32 -16.40 27.33
CA LEU A 232 -13.61 -17.05 27.09
C LEU A 232 -13.47 -18.39 26.35
N LYS A 233 -12.63 -18.47 25.30
CA LYS A 233 -12.41 -19.71 24.55
C LYS A 233 -11.67 -20.78 25.36
N ILE A 234 -10.76 -20.40 26.25
CA ILE A 234 -10.09 -21.33 27.17
C ILE A 234 -11.11 -21.85 28.21
N ASN A 235 -11.84 -20.94 28.85
CA ASN A 235 -12.81 -21.26 29.89
C ASN A 235 -13.97 -22.14 29.35
N SER A 236 -14.56 -21.77 28.22
CA SER A 236 -15.63 -22.52 27.56
C SER A 236 -15.22 -23.94 27.18
N LYS A 237 -13.95 -24.15 26.77
CA LYS A 237 -13.46 -25.48 26.36
C LYS A 237 -13.15 -26.41 27.54
N TYR A 238 -12.75 -25.87 28.70
CA TYR A 238 -12.29 -26.66 29.85
C TYR A 238 -13.17 -26.54 31.10
N ASP A 239 -14.30 -25.85 31.00
CA ASP A 239 -15.24 -25.58 32.09
C ASP A 239 -14.55 -24.84 33.26
N HIS A 240 -13.85 -23.74 32.93
CA HIS A 240 -13.06 -22.90 33.84
C HIS A 240 -11.90 -23.60 34.61
N ARG A 241 -11.56 -24.87 34.28
CA ARG A 241 -10.51 -25.63 35.00
C ARG A 241 -9.08 -25.39 34.51
N MET A 242 -8.90 -24.85 33.31
CA MET A 242 -7.57 -24.62 32.71
C MET A 242 -6.94 -23.33 33.27
N LYS A 243 -5.69 -23.42 33.74
CA LYS A 243 -4.90 -22.32 34.27
C LYS A 243 -3.75 -21.96 33.33
N ALA A 244 -3.27 -20.73 33.41
CA ALA A 244 -2.02 -20.29 32.81
C ALA A 244 -1.02 -19.87 33.92
N GLU A 245 0.27 -19.97 33.62
CA GLU A 245 1.39 -19.71 34.57
C GLU A 245 1.27 -18.37 35.32
N ASP A 246 0.87 -17.29 34.63
CA ASP A 246 0.62 -15.95 35.20
C ASP A 246 -0.89 -15.63 35.34
N GLY A 247 -1.77 -16.62 35.20
CA GLY A 247 -3.22 -16.44 35.05
C GLY A 247 -3.67 -16.03 33.65
N LEU A 248 -4.98 -16.12 33.37
CA LEU A 248 -5.52 -15.90 32.01
C LEU A 248 -5.42 -14.45 31.52
N ARG A 249 -5.38 -13.47 32.44
CA ARG A 249 -5.04 -12.05 32.17
C ARG A 249 -3.57 -11.70 32.50
N GLY A 250 -2.74 -12.72 32.72
CA GLY A 250 -1.32 -12.61 33.05
C GLY A 250 -0.46 -11.99 31.94
N LEU A 251 0.84 -11.82 32.22
CA LEU A 251 1.79 -11.23 31.28
C LEU A 251 1.84 -12.04 29.97
N TYR A 252 1.95 -13.37 30.05
CA TYR A 252 2.05 -14.23 28.86
C TYR A 252 0.82 -14.15 27.95
N CYS A 253 -0.40 -14.21 28.51
CA CYS A 253 -1.62 -14.09 27.71
C CYS A 253 -1.76 -12.68 27.09
N ARG A 254 -1.37 -11.62 27.80
CA ARG A 254 -1.31 -10.26 27.24
C ARG A 254 -0.30 -10.14 26.11
N ILE A 255 0.91 -10.68 26.25
CA ILE A 255 1.92 -10.71 25.17
C ILE A 255 1.38 -11.46 23.95
N VAL A 256 0.68 -12.57 24.16
CA VAL A 256 0.05 -13.36 23.10
C VAL A 256 -1.08 -12.59 22.40
N ALA A 257 -1.95 -11.91 23.15
CA ALA A 257 -3.01 -11.07 22.59
C ALA A 257 -2.44 -9.88 21.79
N ARG A 258 -1.45 -9.15 22.34
CA ARG A 258 -0.73 -8.07 21.61
C ARG A 258 -0.01 -8.57 20.36
N ARG A 259 0.63 -9.76 20.42
CA ARG A 259 1.29 -10.39 19.26
C ARG A 259 0.27 -10.72 18.17
N LEU A 260 -0.96 -11.06 18.54
CA LEU A 260 -2.07 -11.27 17.61
C LEU A 260 -2.59 -9.94 17.05
N GLY A 261 -2.77 -8.91 17.89
CA GLY A 261 -3.21 -7.56 17.51
C GLY A 261 -2.26 -6.85 16.54
N ARG A 262 -0.95 -7.12 16.61
CA ARG A 262 0.04 -6.72 15.57
C ARG A 262 -0.21 -7.33 14.18
N GLY A 263 -1.23 -8.18 14.03
CA GLY A 263 -1.68 -8.75 12.77
C GLY A 263 -2.77 -7.92 12.06
N ARG A 264 -3.41 -6.94 12.71
CA ARG A 264 -4.56 -6.18 12.17
C ARG A 264 -4.25 -5.49 10.83
N ASP A 265 -3.09 -4.84 10.72
CA ASP A 265 -2.69 -4.10 9.51
C ASP A 265 -2.33 -5.00 8.30
N LYS A 266 -2.56 -6.32 8.39
CA LYS A 266 -2.32 -7.28 7.32
C LYS A 266 -3.63 -7.79 6.74
N ASP A 267 -3.74 -7.73 5.42
CA ASP A 267 -4.90 -8.24 4.69
C ASP A 267 -5.20 -9.70 5.08
N GLY A 268 -6.45 -9.95 5.48
CA GLY A 268 -6.91 -11.27 5.92
C GLY A 268 -6.77 -11.57 7.42
N PHE A 269 -6.61 -10.56 8.30
CA PHE A 269 -6.63 -10.77 9.75
C PHE A 269 -7.98 -11.32 10.24
N GLY A 270 -8.04 -12.62 10.51
CA GLY A 270 -9.30 -13.32 10.83
C GLY A 270 -9.85 -13.12 12.24
N ASN A 271 -9.43 -12.11 13.02
CA ASN A 271 -9.97 -11.80 14.36
C ASN A 271 -10.15 -13.04 15.27
N ALA A 272 -11.39 -13.43 15.59
CA ALA A 272 -11.70 -14.58 16.44
C ALA A 272 -11.25 -15.95 15.85
N ARG A 273 -11.08 -16.04 14.52
CA ARG A 273 -10.46 -17.18 13.82
C ARG A 273 -8.96 -17.22 14.08
N ALA A 274 -8.30 -16.05 14.14
CA ALA A 274 -6.89 -15.95 14.49
C ALA A 274 -6.65 -16.42 15.95
N VAL A 275 -7.51 -16.04 16.90
CA VAL A 275 -7.49 -16.56 18.29
C VAL A 275 -7.70 -18.09 18.32
N LYS A 276 -8.62 -18.62 17.51
CA LYS A 276 -8.87 -20.09 17.41
C LYS A 276 -7.64 -20.84 16.90
N ASN A 277 -6.99 -20.34 15.86
CA ASN A 277 -5.78 -20.95 15.25
C ASN A 277 -4.58 -20.90 16.22
N LEU A 278 -4.41 -19.76 16.91
CA LEU A 278 -3.43 -19.57 17.97
C LEU A 278 -3.64 -20.59 19.10
N LEU A 279 -4.86 -20.70 19.66
CA LEU A 279 -5.17 -21.69 20.69
C LEU A 279 -4.92 -23.13 20.22
N GLY A 280 -5.24 -23.47 18.98
CA GLY A 280 -4.90 -24.77 18.39
C GLY A 280 -3.39 -25.06 18.41
N THR A 281 -2.57 -24.02 18.20
CA THR A 281 -1.10 -24.11 18.27
C THR A 281 -0.61 -24.24 19.72
N VAL A 282 -1.19 -23.48 20.66
CA VAL A 282 -0.90 -23.56 22.10
C VAL A 282 -1.20 -24.96 22.64
N TYR A 283 -2.38 -25.52 22.35
CA TYR A 283 -2.74 -26.87 22.80
C TYR A 283 -1.87 -27.96 22.16
N ARG A 284 -1.39 -27.78 20.92
CA ARG A 284 -0.42 -28.70 20.29
C ARG A 284 0.91 -28.70 21.05
N ARG A 285 1.45 -27.52 21.38
CA ARG A 285 2.69 -27.38 22.18
C ARG A 285 2.53 -27.96 23.58
N GLN A 286 1.40 -27.69 24.25
CA GLN A 286 1.06 -28.29 25.54
C GLN A 286 1.07 -29.82 25.45
N SER A 287 0.42 -30.40 24.44
CA SER A 287 0.41 -31.85 24.21
C SER A 287 1.83 -32.42 24.02
N ASP A 288 2.67 -31.77 23.21
CA ASP A 288 4.06 -32.18 23.00
C ASP A 288 4.91 -32.08 24.28
N ARG A 289 4.71 -31.03 25.10
CA ARG A 289 5.36 -30.87 26.40
C ARG A 289 4.94 -31.98 27.37
N LEU A 290 3.65 -32.18 27.55
CA LEU A 290 3.08 -33.21 28.43
C LEU A 290 3.56 -34.61 28.00
N ARG A 291 3.65 -34.88 26.69
CA ARG A 291 4.15 -36.13 26.13
C ARG A 291 5.64 -36.37 26.41
N ARG A 292 6.47 -35.32 26.49
CA ARG A 292 7.88 -35.42 26.92
C ARG A 292 8.01 -35.63 28.42
N GLN A 293 7.35 -34.79 29.22
CA GLN A 293 7.39 -34.87 30.69
C GLN A 293 6.93 -36.24 31.20
N ARG A 294 5.89 -36.85 30.60
CA ARG A 294 5.44 -38.21 30.92
C ARG A 294 6.44 -39.32 30.58
N ARG A 295 7.40 -39.11 29.66
CA ARG A 295 8.51 -40.05 29.39
C ARG A 295 9.65 -39.89 30.39
N GLU A 296 9.85 -38.68 30.90
CA GLU A 296 10.95 -38.33 31.81
C GLU A 296 10.65 -38.63 33.29
N GLY A 297 9.42 -39.09 33.60
CA GLY A 297 9.06 -39.62 34.93
C GLY A 297 7.98 -38.86 35.72
N PRO A 298 7.96 -37.51 35.78
CA PRO A 298 6.93 -36.80 36.55
C PRO A 298 5.54 -36.91 35.88
N ARG A 299 4.48 -36.87 36.69
CA ARG A 299 3.12 -36.61 36.20
C ARG A 299 2.93 -35.10 36.09
N PRO A 300 2.91 -34.49 34.89
CA PRO A 300 2.68 -33.06 34.74
C PRO A 300 1.20 -32.71 34.96
N ASP A 301 0.91 -31.44 35.23
CA ASP A 301 -0.45 -30.92 35.26
C ASP A 301 -0.98 -30.70 33.82
N ASP A 302 -1.98 -31.49 33.44
CA ASP A 302 -2.65 -31.40 32.14
C ASP A 302 -3.52 -30.13 31.99
N LEU A 303 -3.84 -29.46 33.10
CA LEU A 303 -4.67 -28.25 33.16
C LEU A 303 -3.83 -26.97 33.36
N LEU A 304 -2.52 -27.02 33.11
CA LEU A 304 -1.62 -25.87 33.15
C LEU A 304 -1.01 -25.56 31.78
N LEU A 305 -1.21 -24.32 31.33
CA LEU A 305 -0.50 -23.69 30.20
C LEU A 305 0.73 -22.94 30.71
N THR A 306 1.91 -23.32 30.23
CA THR A 306 3.17 -22.62 30.56
C THR A 306 3.54 -21.57 29.51
N LYS A 307 4.50 -20.70 29.84
CA LYS A 307 5.06 -19.69 28.93
C LYS A 307 5.48 -20.28 27.57
N ASP A 308 6.01 -21.51 27.55
CA ASP A 308 6.50 -22.18 26.34
C ASP A 308 5.36 -22.66 25.42
N ASP A 309 4.19 -22.97 25.98
CA ASP A 309 2.99 -23.28 25.18
C ASP A 309 2.48 -22.00 24.51
N LEU A 310 2.34 -20.95 25.32
CA LEU A 310 1.76 -19.65 24.95
C LEU A 310 2.63 -18.91 23.93
N LEU A 311 3.92 -18.73 24.23
CA LEU A 311 4.87 -17.97 23.40
C LEU A 311 5.51 -18.83 22.30
N GLY A 312 5.71 -20.12 22.58
CA GLY A 312 6.41 -21.08 21.72
C GLY A 312 7.86 -21.35 22.14
N PRO A 313 8.49 -22.39 21.58
CA PRO A 313 9.92 -22.63 21.79
C PRO A 313 10.74 -21.47 21.23
N GLU A 314 11.88 -21.17 21.86
CA GLU A 314 12.78 -20.13 21.36
C GLU A 314 13.18 -20.36 19.89
N PRO A 315 13.32 -19.30 19.06
CA PRO A 315 13.66 -19.44 17.63
C PRO A 315 14.93 -20.25 17.35
N SER A 316 15.90 -20.18 18.28
CA SER A 316 17.12 -20.98 18.33
C SER A 316 16.84 -22.49 18.27
N ASN A 317 15.91 -22.97 19.09
CA ASN A 317 15.54 -24.38 19.18
C ASN A 317 14.70 -24.87 18.00
N ALA A 318 14.00 -23.96 17.31
CA ALA A 318 13.23 -24.28 16.11
C ALA A 318 14.17 -24.51 14.90
N LEU A 319 15.22 -23.70 14.74
CA LEU A 319 16.18 -23.88 13.65
C LEU A 319 17.07 -25.12 13.83
N LEU A 320 17.55 -25.36 15.06
CA LEU A 320 18.38 -26.52 15.41
C LEU A 320 17.65 -27.88 15.22
N LYS A 321 16.32 -27.87 15.15
CA LYS A 321 15.47 -29.05 14.94
C LYS A 321 14.81 -29.08 13.56
N SER A 322 15.17 -28.16 12.67
CA SER A 322 14.62 -28.09 11.32
C SER A 322 15.38 -29.04 10.39
N GLU A 323 14.74 -30.12 9.95
CA GLU A 323 15.29 -31.02 8.92
C GLU A 323 15.61 -30.29 7.62
N ALA A 324 14.85 -29.23 7.28
CA ALA A 324 15.11 -28.40 6.11
C ALA A 324 16.41 -27.58 6.27
N TRP A 325 16.75 -27.15 7.48
CA TRP A 325 18.03 -26.46 7.74
C TRP A 325 19.21 -27.42 7.71
N ALA A 326 19.05 -28.65 8.23
CA ALA A 326 20.06 -29.71 8.10
C ALA A 326 20.34 -30.03 6.61
N LYS A 327 19.29 -30.30 5.83
CA LYS A 327 19.40 -30.55 4.37
C LYS A 327 20.03 -29.37 3.63
N LEU A 328 19.73 -28.12 4.01
CA LEU A 328 20.37 -26.94 3.43
C LEU A 328 21.87 -26.86 3.79
N GLN A 329 22.27 -27.27 4.99
CA GLN A 329 23.68 -27.30 5.39
C GLN A 329 24.48 -28.36 4.63
N ASP A 330 23.91 -29.54 4.37
CA ASP A 330 24.57 -30.65 3.67
C ASP A 330 24.84 -30.37 2.17
N LEU A 331 24.11 -29.44 1.53
CA LEU A 331 24.34 -29.07 0.14
C LEU A 331 25.67 -28.33 -0.04
N ILE A 332 26.55 -28.79 -0.93
CA ILE A 332 27.85 -28.18 -1.20
C ILE A 332 27.67 -26.91 -2.06
N GLY A 333 28.22 -25.79 -1.60
CA GLY A 333 27.97 -24.45 -2.16
C GLY A 333 26.92 -23.66 -1.37
N LEU A 334 26.39 -22.58 -1.96
CA LEU A 334 25.36 -21.70 -1.36
C LEU A 334 25.77 -20.96 -0.06
N ASN A 335 27.06 -20.74 0.18
CA ASN A 335 27.55 -20.08 1.41
C ASN A 335 26.87 -18.73 1.71
N SER A 336 26.66 -17.88 0.70
CA SER A 336 25.98 -16.58 0.85
C SER A 336 24.52 -16.72 1.34
N VAL A 337 23.81 -17.77 0.92
CA VAL A 337 22.43 -18.05 1.34
C VAL A 337 22.42 -18.63 2.76
N LYS A 338 23.34 -19.53 3.07
CA LYS A 338 23.53 -20.07 4.44
C LYS A 338 23.88 -18.94 5.42
N GLU A 339 24.79 -18.04 5.04
CA GLU A 339 25.17 -16.86 5.82
C GLU A 339 24.04 -15.85 5.92
N SER A 340 23.23 -15.63 4.87
CA SER A 340 22.09 -14.72 4.93
C SER A 340 20.98 -15.25 5.84
N ILE A 341 20.64 -16.55 5.77
CA ILE A 341 19.66 -17.16 6.67
C ILE A 341 20.20 -17.19 8.11
N LYS A 342 21.48 -17.52 8.31
CA LYS A 342 22.14 -17.45 9.61
C LYS A 342 22.14 -16.02 10.16
N SER A 343 22.42 -15.02 9.33
CA SER A 343 22.38 -13.59 9.67
C SER A 343 20.97 -13.10 9.99
N LEU A 344 19.93 -13.59 9.29
CA LEU A 344 18.52 -13.29 9.62
C LEU A 344 18.09 -13.91 10.95
N VAL A 345 18.52 -15.15 11.23
CA VAL A 345 18.21 -15.85 12.49
C VAL A 345 19.01 -15.26 13.65
N ASP A 346 20.30 -14.94 13.43
CA ASP A 346 21.10 -14.18 14.37
C ASP A 346 20.54 -12.76 14.53
N SER A 347 19.93 -12.14 13.52
CA SER A 347 19.20 -10.85 13.62
C SER A 347 17.91 -10.96 14.45
N ALA A 348 17.17 -12.06 14.34
CA ALA A 348 16.00 -12.33 15.19
C ALA A 348 16.40 -12.62 16.66
N LYS A 349 17.42 -13.46 16.86
CA LYS A 349 18.07 -13.72 18.16
C LYS A 349 18.61 -12.43 18.77
N THR A 350 19.23 -11.58 17.96
CA THR A 350 19.77 -10.31 18.42
C THR A 350 18.70 -9.24 18.65
N ASN A 351 17.57 -9.21 17.95
CA ASN A 351 16.46 -8.34 18.37
C ASN A 351 15.85 -8.77 19.71
N TYR A 352 15.97 -10.05 20.09
CA TYR A 352 15.54 -10.56 21.40
C TYR A 352 16.62 -10.36 22.50
N GLN A 353 17.91 -10.40 22.18
CA GLN A 353 19.02 -10.39 23.16
C GLN A 353 19.96 -9.15 23.10
N ARG A 354 20.01 -8.35 22.02
CA ARG A 354 20.92 -7.20 21.89
C ARG A 354 20.55 -6.04 22.78
N LYS A 355 19.28 -5.69 22.99
CA LYS A 355 18.94 -4.46 23.76
C LYS A 355 19.68 -4.40 25.10
N THR A 356 19.74 -5.52 25.83
CA THR A 356 20.47 -5.64 27.10
C THR A 356 21.93 -6.05 26.93
N THR A 357 22.29 -6.89 25.95
CA THR A 357 23.69 -7.35 25.76
C THR A 357 24.58 -6.27 25.13
N VAL A 358 24.06 -5.50 24.17
CA VAL A 358 24.75 -4.33 23.59
C VAL A 358 24.89 -3.24 24.62
N ALA A 359 23.86 -2.96 25.43
CA ALA A 359 24.01 -2.01 26.54
C ALA A 359 25.11 -2.43 27.54
N LYS A 360 25.27 -3.74 27.81
CA LYS A 360 26.35 -4.25 28.67
C LYS A 360 27.73 -4.13 28.03
N LEU A 361 27.87 -4.48 26.75
CA LEU A 361 29.11 -4.30 26.02
C LEU A 361 29.46 -2.82 25.85
N TYR A 362 28.48 -1.96 25.63
CA TYR A 362 28.64 -0.51 25.53
C TYR A 362 29.05 0.09 26.89
N GLY A 363 28.44 -0.34 28.00
CA GLY A 363 28.86 0.01 29.35
C GLY A 363 30.31 -0.39 29.64
N GLN A 364 30.72 -1.60 29.25
CA GLN A 364 32.12 -2.05 29.39
C GLN A 364 33.07 -1.21 28.53
N VAL A 365 32.74 -0.94 27.26
CA VAL A 365 33.54 -0.07 26.39
C VAL A 365 33.68 1.35 26.95
N LEU A 366 32.62 1.89 27.57
CA LEU A 366 32.68 3.19 28.24
C LEU A 366 33.57 3.16 29.50
N VAL A 367 33.63 2.06 30.25
CA VAL A 367 34.61 1.88 31.34
C VAL A 367 36.04 1.82 30.78
N ASP A 368 36.26 1.04 29.73
CA ASP A 368 37.59 0.85 29.12
C ASP A 368 38.14 2.15 28.51
N ILE A 369 37.26 3.07 28.09
CA ILE A 369 37.59 4.42 27.59
C ILE A 369 37.68 5.46 28.74
N GLY A 370 37.32 5.09 29.97
CA GLY A 370 37.39 5.97 31.15
C GLY A 370 36.23 6.97 31.28
N LEU A 371 35.08 6.68 30.67
CA LEU A 371 33.85 7.48 30.70
C LEU A 371 32.81 6.98 31.72
N LEU A 372 32.98 5.76 32.28
CA LEU A 372 32.17 5.24 33.39
C LEU A 372 33.04 4.52 34.44
N SER A 373 32.62 4.58 35.71
CA SER A 373 33.32 3.92 36.82
C SER A 373 33.02 2.42 36.98
N MET A 374 31.80 1.95 36.70
CA MET A 374 31.36 0.60 37.09
C MET A 374 30.69 -0.25 35.99
N GLY A 375 30.39 0.29 34.81
CA GLY A 375 30.00 -0.47 33.60
C GLY A 375 28.70 -1.30 33.65
N GLU A 376 28.10 -1.42 34.83
CA GLU A 376 26.87 -2.16 35.08
C GLU A 376 25.67 -1.50 34.40
N VAL A 377 24.69 -2.31 33.98
CA VAL A 377 23.49 -1.84 33.27
C VAL A 377 22.26 -1.99 34.15
N VAL A 378 21.58 -0.87 34.39
CA VAL A 378 20.27 -0.80 35.07
C VAL A 378 19.20 -0.62 33.98
N VAL A 379 18.23 -1.52 33.90
CA VAL A 379 17.11 -1.43 32.95
C VAL A 379 15.86 -0.94 33.67
N LYS A 380 15.13 -0.01 33.06
CA LYS A 380 13.88 0.58 33.56
C LYS A 380 12.85 0.75 32.45
N ASN A 381 11.58 0.72 32.82
CA ASN A 381 10.45 1.01 31.94
C ASN A 381 9.82 2.38 32.29
N PRO A 382 9.06 3.03 31.39
CA PRO A 382 8.39 4.31 31.66
C PRO A 382 7.54 4.31 32.94
N SER A 383 6.90 3.18 33.25
CA SER A 383 6.10 2.98 34.48
C SER A 383 6.89 3.10 35.77
N ASP A 384 8.22 2.91 35.74
CA ASP A 384 9.06 2.98 36.95
C ASP A 384 9.36 4.43 37.38
N PHE A 385 9.09 5.40 36.50
CA PHE A 385 9.38 6.82 36.71
C PHE A 385 8.13 7.64 37.05
N VAL A 386 6.93 7.15 36.73
CA VAL A 386 5.65 7.89 36.89
C VAL A 386 5.04 7.58 38.25
N GLY A 387 4.95 8.59 39.12
CA GLY A 387 4.27 8.51 40.41
C GLY A 387 2.77 8.75 40.33
N ALA A 388 2.06 8.47 41.43
CA ALA A 388 0.62 8.70 41.56
C ALA A 388 0.27 10.12 42.07
N VAL A 389 1.24 10.85 42.63
CA VAL A 389 1.05 12.18 43.22
C VAL A 389 2.03 13.21 42.63
N LEU A 390 1.63 14.49 42.58
CA LEU A 390 2.44 15.57 41.99
C LEU A 390 3.78 15.71 42.74
N GLY A 391 4.88 15.72 41.99
CA GLY A 391 6.25 15.70 42.52
C GLY A 391 6.79 14.30 42.88
N GLU A 392 5.95 13.26 42.90
CA GLU A 392 6.41 11.89 43.16
C GLU A 392 7.22 11.33 41.97
N SER A 393 6.78 11.60 40.73
CA SER A 393 7.54 11.23 39.52
C SER A 393 8.95 11.80 39.52
N GLU A 394 9.11 13.07 39.89
CA GLU A 394 10.41 13.75 39.97
C GLU A 394 11.29 13.11 41.05
N LYS A 395 10.72 12.78 42.22
CA LYS A 395 11.42 12.12 43.32
C LYS A 395 11.86 10.68 42.97
N LEU A 396 10.99 9.91 42.30
CA LEU A 396 11.31 8.57 41.78
C LEU A 396 12.42 8.64 40.74
N THR A 397 12.28 9.57 39.79
CA THR A 397 13.25 9.83 38.71
C THR A 397 14.60 10.22 39.27
N ASN A 398 14.66 11.18 40.21
CA ASN A 398 15.90 11.55 40.92
C ASN A 398 16.48 10.42 41.77
N GLY A 399 15.65 9.50 42.31
CA GLY A 399 16.14 8.30 43.01
C GLY A 399 16.77 7.26 42.08
N ILE A 400 16.14 6.99 40.94
CA ILE A 400 16.71 6.14 39.87
C ILE A 400 18.01 6.79 39.37
N LEU A 401 17.96 8.10 39.08
CA LEU A 401 19.08 8.97 38.78
C LEU A 401 19.94 9.34 40.00
N ALA A 402 19.90 8.57 41.09
CA ALA A 402 20.97 8.52 42.10
C ALA A 402 21.64 7.14 42.09
N SER A 403 20.85 6.07 41.88
CA SER A 403 21.33 4.68 41.80
C SER A 403 22.19 4.35 40.56
N THR A 404 22.17 5.20 39.53
CA THR A 404 22.86 4.97 38.24
C THR A 404 24.17 5.73 38.06
N VAL A 405 24.77 6.29 39.13
CA VAL A 405 26.14 6.82 39.06
C VAL A 405 27.12 5.66 38.84
N GLY A 406 28.05 5.81 37.90
CA GLY A 406 28.99 4.77 37.46
C GLY A 406 28.41 3.77 36.46
N LYS A 407 27.14 3.91 36.06
CA LYS A 407 26.34 2.86 35.39
C LYS A 407 25.66 3.36 34.11
N VAL A 408 25.24 2.41 33.28
CA VAL A 408 24.37 2.65 32.13
C VAL A 408 22.91 2.44 32.54
N LEU A 409 22.08 3.48 32.45
CA LEU A 409 20.63 3.38 32.57
C LEU A 409 20.04 3.12 31.18
N VAL A 410 19.33 2.02 30.99
CA VAL A 410 18.55 1.73 29.78
C VAL A 410 17.08 1.97 30.09
N ILE A 411 16.43 2.84 29.33
CA ILE A 411 14.97 3.01 29.33
C ILE A 411 14.45 2.33 28.07
N ASP A 412 13.77 1.19 28.20
CA ASP A 412 13.11 0.53 27.06
C ASP A 412 11.69 1.07 26.87
N GLU A 413 11.23 1.10 25.61
CA GLU A 413 9.96 1.76 25.21
C GLU A 413 9.87 3.23 25.68
N ALA A 414 10.98 3.97 25.60
CA ALA A 414 11.13 5.34 26.12
C ALA A 414 10.09 6.34 25.61
N TYR A 415 9.53 6.12 24.41
CA TYR A 415 8.41 6.89 23.87
C TYR A 415 7.19 6.94 24.81
N GLY A 416 7.00 5.95 25.69
CA GLY A 416 5.91 5.94 26.69
C GLY A 416 6.02 7.03 27.77
N LEU A 417 7.19 7.69 27.88
CA LEU A 417 7.41 8.89 28.70
C LEU A 417 6.88 10.18 28.03
N CYS A 418 6.42 10.12 26.79
CA CYS A 418 5.63 11.16 26.15
C CYS A 418 4.24 10.61 25.84
N ASP A 419 3.25 11.51 25.70
CA ASP A 419 1.97 11.15 25.09
C ASP A 419 2.12 11.38 23.58
N GLY A 420 2.10 10.29 22.81
CA GLY A 420 2.07 10.35 21.35
C GLY A 420 0.74 10.92 20.86
N GLY A 421 0.76 11.60 19.72
CA GLY A 421 -0.37 12.32 19.15
C GLY A 421 -1.48 11.40 18.62
N ALA A 422 -2.23 10.74 19.51
CA ALA A 422 -3.49 10.09 19.17
C ALA A 422 -4.64 11.11 19.24
N SER A 423 -5.32 11.31 18.12
CA SER A 423 -6.39 12.28 17.96
C SER A 423 -7.64 11.99 18.80
N GLN A 424 -7.73 12.58 19.99
CA GLN A 424 -9.01 12.91 20.66
C GLN A 424 -8.81 14.19 21.50
N GLY A 425 -9.83 15.06 21.53
CA GLY A 425 -9.70 16.44 21.98
C GLY A 425 -9.36 16.60 23.47
N GLY A 426 -8.21 17.20 23.77
CA GLY A 426 -7.81 17.51 25.15
C GLY A 426 -6.34 17.92 25.24
N SER A 427 -6.05 19.21 25.09
CA SER A 427 -4.69 19.75 25.30
C SER A 427 -4.34 19.75 26.80
N SER A 428 -3.90 18.61 27.32
CA SER A 428 -3.23 18.52 28.61
C SER A 428 -2.10 17.51 28.52
N SER A 429 -0.89 18.01 28.22
CA SER A 429 0.36 17.28 28.46
C SER A 429 0.32 16.71 29.89
N ASN A 430 0.47 15.39 30.01
CA ASN A 430 0.29 14.72 31.29
C ASN A 430 1.43 15.12 32.26
N PRO A 431 1.17 15.93 33.32
CA PRO A 431 2.23 16.61 34.07
C PRO A 431 3.19 15.66 34.78
N PHE A 432 2.73 14.43 35.04
CA PHE A 432 3.51 13.37 35.68
C PHE A 432 4.57 12.76 34.76
N LYS A 433 4.40 12.87 33.43
CA LYS A 433 5.31 12.35 32.41
C LYS A 433 6.33 13.39 31.96
N SER A 434 5.90 14.62 31.70
CA SER A 434 6.81 15.73 31.36
C SER A 434 7.87 15.95 32.44
N ALA A 435 7.45 15.95 33.71
CA ALA A 435 8.36 16.06 34.86
C ALA A 435 9.46 14.97 34.91
N VAL A 436 9.22 13.78 34.35
CA VAL A 436 10.24 12.71 34.24
C VAL A 436 11.28 13.08 33.18
N VAL A 437 10.81 13.52 32.01
CA VAL A 437 11.69 13.93 30.89
C VAL A 437 12.53 15.14 31.31
N ASP A 438 11.91 16.13 31.92
CA ASP A 438 12.58 17.33 32.44
C ASP A 438 13.64 16.98 33.48
N ALA A 439 13.34 16.08 34.44
CA ALA A 439 14.31 15.64 35.45
C ALA A 439 15.50 14.87 34.84
N ILE A 440 15.27 14.03 33.82
CA ILE A 440 16.35 13.33 33.09
C ILE A 440 17.21 14.35 32.34
N VAL A 441 16.60 15.30 31.61
CA VAL A 441 17.32 16.34 30.86
C VAL A 441 18.08 17.30 31.79
N ALA A 442 17.53 17.59 32.98
CA ALA A 442 18.13 18.46 33.98
C ALA A 442 19.19 17.77 34.86
N THR A 443 19.51 16.51 34.62
CA THR A 443 20.60 15.78 35.31
C THR A 443 21.62 15.20 34.37
N VAL A 444 21.21 14.61 33.24
CA VAL A 444 22.10 14.00 32.23
C VAL A 444 22.67 15.08 31.32
N HIS A 445 23.83 15.63 31.68
CA HIS A 445 24.47 16.69 30.92
C HIS A 445 25.72 16.17 30.20
N SER A 446 25.98 16.66 28.98
CA SER A 446 27.23 16.38 28.26
C SER A 446 28.42 17.20 28.79
N THR A 447 28.61 17.24 30.11
CA THR A 447 29.76 17.85 30.78
C THR A 447 30.89 16.83 30.94
N VAL A 448 32.13 17.24 30.66
CA VAL A 448 33.31 16.38 30.81
C VAL A 448 33.48 16.02 32.29
N GLY A 449 33.28 14.74 32.64
CA GLY A 449 33.34 14.22 34.00
C GLY A 449 32.01 13.72 34.59
N ASP A 450 30.91 13.71 33.83
CA ASP A 450 29.65 13.12 34.27
C ASP A 450 29.68 11.58 34.15
N ASP A 451 29.74 10.87 35.29
CA ASP A 451 29.98 9.42 35.39
C ASP A 451 28.72 8.58 35.11
N ARG A 452 27.99 8.90 34.02
CA ARG A 452 26.64 8.35 33.77
C ARG A 452 26.34 8.24 32.28
N CYS A 453 25.68 7.16 31.89
CA CYS A 453 25.17 6.99 30.53
C CYS A 453 23.68 6.65 30.57
N VAL A 454 22.85 7.32 29.77
CA VAL A 454 21.43 6.98 29.60
C VAL A 454 21.15 6.60 28.15
N LEU A 455 20.58 5.41 27.94
CA LEU A 455 20.21 4.86 26.64
C LEU A 455 18.68 4.80 26.55
N LEU A 456 18.10 5.61 25.68
CA LEU A 456 16.66 5.58 25.37
C LEU A 456 16.43 4.64 24.18
N LEU A 457 15.61 3.62 24.36
CA LEU A 457 15.28 2.63 23.32
C LEU A 457 13.78 2.70 22.97
N GLY A 458 13.45 2.62 21.69
CA GLY A 458 12.06 2.66 21.23
C GLY A 458 11.93 2.39 19.73
N TYR A 459 10.71 2.48 19.21
CA TYR A 459 10.46 2.41 17.76
C TYR A 459 10.89 3.71 17.08
N ARG A 460 11.48 3.60 15.89
CA ARG A 460 12.10 4.74 15.18
C ARG A 460 11.16 5.95 15.11
N ASP A 461 9.98 5.76 14.54
CA ASP A 461 9.05 6.85 14.24
C ASP A 461 8.52 7.52 15.52
N GLN A 462 8.25 6.72 16.56
CA GLN A 462 7.81 7.21 17.89
C GLN A 462 8.94 7.89 18.68
N MET A 463 10.19 7.46 18.50
CA MET A 463 11.36 8.12 19.09
C MET A 463 11.68 9.43 18.34
N GLU A 464 11.48 9.46 17.02
CA GLU A 464 11.54 10.68 16.22
C GLU A 464 10.44 11.67 16.66
N GLU A 465 9.20 11.22 16.90
CA GLU A 465 8.10 12.04 17.46
C GLU A 465 8.40 12.56 18.88
N MET A 466 8.86 11.68 19.79
CA MET A 466 9.28 12.01 21.15
C MET A 466 10.39 13.08 21.16
N LEU A 467 11.32 13.03 20.20
CA LEU A 467 12.34 14.05 20.02
C LEU A 467 11.77 15.32 19.37
N GLN A 468 10.87 15.21 18.38
CA GLN A 468 10.27 16.37 17.69
C GLN A 468 9.47 17.29 18.62
N ASN A 469 8.83 16.75 19.65
CA ASN A 469 8.04 17.51 20.63
C ASN A 469 8.87 18.16 21.76
N SER A 470 10.18 17.95 21.80
CA SER A 470 11.05 18.52 22.86
C SER A 470 11.44 19.98 22.59
N GLU A 471 11.30 20.83 23.61
CA GLU A 471 11.34 22.30 23.51
C GLU A 471 12.71 22.86 23.07
N LEU A 472 12.92 23.01 21.75
CA LEU A 472 14.12 23.64 21.16
C LEU A 472 14.46 25.01 21.77
N GLY A 473 13.45 25.80 22.16
CA GLY A 473 13.63 27.08 22.84
C GLY A 473 14.20 26.95 24.26
N SER A 474 13.77 25.94 25.01
CA SER A 474 14.26 25.65 26.36
C SER A 474 15.66 25.05 26.33
N ILE A 475 15.95 24.20 25.33
CA ILE A 475 17.32 23.70 25.04
C ILE A 475 18.27 24.88 24.74
N LEU A 476 17.83 25.85 23.93
CA LEU A 476 18.60 27.07 23.63
C LEU A 476 18.87 27.90 24.89
N ASP A 477 17.83 28.19 25.69
CA ASP A 477 17.96 28.99 26.92
C ASP A 477 18.90 28.32 27.94
N LEU A 478 18.78 26.99 28.12
CA LEU A 478 19.59 26.21 29.04
C LEU A 478 21.06 26.18 28.59
N LYS A 479 21.32 26.00 27.29
CA LYS A 479 22.69 26.04 26.73
C LYS A 479 23.33 27.43 26.83
N LEU A 480 22.58 28.50 26.56
CA LEU A 480 23.03 29.88 26.75
C LEU A 480 23.41 30.14 28.22
N LYS A 481 22.56 29.71 29.17
CA LYS A 481 22.79 29.84 30.61
C LYS A 481 24.06 29.10 31.05
N ASN A 482 24.23 27.84 30.63
CA ASN A 482 25.40 27.02 30.99
C ASN A 482 26.71 27.57 30.39
N GLN A 483 26.65 28.21 29.22
CA GLN A 483 27.82 28.76 28.54
C GLN A 483 28.08 30.24 28.92
N GLY A 484 27.29 30.84 29.81
CA GLY A 484 27.47 32.21 30.29
C GLY A 484 27.09 33.31 29.29
N PHE A 485 26.43 32.96 28.18
CA PHE A 485 25.99 33.92 27.16
C PHE A 485 24.53 34.32 27.36
N ARG A 486 24.20 35.57 27.03
CA ARG A 486 22.82 36.06 26.92
C ARG A 486 22.48 36.36 25.47
N ILE A 487 21.23 36.16 25.10
CA ILE A 487 20.70 36.46 23.76
C ILE A 487 19.73 37.65 23.84
N THR A 488 19.66 38.49 22.81
CA THR A 488 18.63 39.53 22.72
C THR A 488 17.28 38.94 22.26
N PRO A 489 16.12 39.54 22.59
CA PRO A 489 14.81 39.01 22.18
C PRO A 489 14.68 38.80 20.66
N LYS A 490 15.07 39.81 19.84
CA LYS A 490 15.08 39.68 18.36
C LYS A 490 16.01 38.57 17.88
N ALA A 491 17.12 38.30 18.59
CA ALA A 491 18.02 37.19 18.27
C ALA A 491 17.42 35.82 18.64
N LYS A 492 16.69 35.71 19.77
CA LYS A 492 16.00 34.47 20.14
C LYS A 492 14.94 34.08 19.11
N GLN A 493 14.17 35.06 18.62
CA GLN A 493 13.24 34.83 17.51
C GLN A 493 13.96 34.29 16.26
N VAL A 494 15.04 34.96 15.83
CA VAL A 494 15.83 34.53 14.67
C VAL A 494 16.37 33.11 14.82
N VAL A 495 16.87 32.73 16.00
CA VAL A 495 17.33 31.34 16.24
C VAL A 495 16.19 30.33 16.15
N LEU A 496 15.01 30.64 16.68
CA LEU A 496 13.84 29.76 16.56
C LEU A 496 13.39 29.62 15.09
N GLU A 497 13.42 30.69 14.30
CA GLU A 497 13.13 30.63 12.86
C GLU A 497 14.19 29.83 12.08
N MET A 498 15.48 29.97 12.44
CA MET A 498 16.55 29.17 11.84
C MET A 498 16.40 27.68 12.18
N LEU A 499 16.01 27.36 13.42
CA LEU A 499 15.75 25.98 13.85
C LEU A 499 14.51 25.40 13.16
N ASP A 500 13.42 26.16 12.96
CA ASP A 500 12.25 25.68 12.19
C ASP A 500 12.62 25.40 10.73
N ARG A 501 13.47 26.22 10.11
CA ARG A 501 14.00 25.96 8.76
C ARG A 501 14.92 24.74 8.74
N ALA A 502 15.83 24.61 9.71
CA ALA A 502 16.75 23.47 9.81
C ALA A 502 16.02 22.14 10.11
N ARG A 503 14.90 22.18 10.84
CA ARG A 503 14.02 21.04 11.13
C ARG A 503 13.47 20.36 9.87
N ASN A 504 13.42 21.07 8.75
CA ASN A 504 13.02 20.50 7.46
C ASN A 504 14.14 19.70 6.77
N ARG A 505 15.33 19.54 7.36
CA ARG A 505 16.43 18.76 6.77
C ARG A 505 16.39 17.28 7.21
N PRO A 506 16.76 16.32 6.33
CA PRO A 506 16.71 14.89 6.63
C PRO A 506 17.68 14.40 7.73
N ASN A 507 18.66 15.22 8.14
CA ASN A 507 19.65 14.90 9.18
C ASN A 507 19.60 15.86 10.39
N PHE A 508 18.46 16.51 10.64
CA PHE A 508 18.31 17.44 11.77
C PHE A 508 18.47 16.72 13.13
N GLY A 509 19.24 17.30 14.05
CA GLY A 509 19.43 16.76 15.39
C GLY A 509 19.30 17.83 16.47
N ASN A 510 18.24 17.78 17.28
CA ASN A 510 17.79 18.84 18.19
C ASN A 510 18.92 19.59 18.93
N ALA A 511 19.60 18.91 19.86
CA ALA A 511 20.63 19.55 20.68
C ALA A 511 21.91 19.86 19.90
N GLY A 512 22.22 19.05 18.87
CA GLY A 512 23.41 19.21 18.04
C GLY A 512 23.33 20.41 17.09
N GLU A 513 22.17 20.66 16.48
CA GLU A 513 21.94 21.83 15.62
C GLU A 513 21.97 23.12 16.45
N VAL A 514 21.44 23.10 17.68
CA VAL A 514 21.56 24.22 18.62
C VAL A 514 23.02 24.49 18.98
N ASP A 515 23.87 23.46 19.18
CA ASP A 515 25.31 23.65 19.39
C ASP A 515 26.01 24.18 18.14
N LEU A 516 25.66 23.67 16.95
CA LEU A 516 26.22 24.13 15.68
C LEU A 516 25.94 25.63 15.49
N LEU A 517 24.69 26.05 15.64
CA LEU A 517 24.26 27.45 15.57
C LEU A 517 24.94 28.33 16.63
N LEU A 518 25.05 27.86 17.88
CA LEU A 518 25.74 28.60 18.95
C LEU A 518 27.25 28.73 18.68
N ASN A 519 27.89 27.71 18.10
CA ASN A 519 29.31 27.73 17.79
C ASN A 519 29.62 28.64 16.58
N GLU A 520 28.79 28.62 15.54
CA GLU A 520 28.84 29.62 14.48
C GLU A 520 28.64 31.03 15.02
N ALA A 521 27.62 31.24 15.87
CA ALA A 521 27.31 32.54 16.43
C ALA A 521 28.44 33.09 17.31
N LYS A 522 29.08 32.26 18.13
CA LYS A 522 30.31 32.63 18.86
C LYS A 522 31.45 33.01 17.90
N SER A 523 31.64 32.26 16.82
CA SER A 523 32.67 32.55 15.81
C SER A 523 32.44 33.91 15.13
N ARG A 524 31.20 34.21 14.71
CA ARG A 524 30.82 35.52 14.16
C ARG A 524 30.94 36.64 15.20
N HIS A 525 30.50 36.39 16.44
CA HIS A 525 30.63 37.33 17.55
C HIS A 525 32.10 37.67 17.84
N GLN A 526 32.99 36.66 17.89
CA GLN A 526 34.42 36.82 18.11
C GLN A 526 35.07 37.64 16.98
N LYS A 527 34.73 37.36 15.70
CA LYS A 527 35.18 38.18 14.56
C LYS A 527 34.75 39.64 14.72
N ARG A 528 33.52 39.91 15.18
CA ARG A 528 33.00 41.27 15.42
C ARG A 528 33.67 41.95 16.61
N LEU A 529 34.05 41.20 17.65
CA LEU A 529 34.79 41.68 18.82
C LEU A 529 36.20 42.12 18.42
N THR A 530 36.95 41.26 17.70
CA THR A 530 38.29 41.56 17.18
C THR A 530 38.28 42.76 16.21
N ALA A 531 37.19 42.94 15.45
CA ALA A 531 37.01 44.09 14.56
C ALA A 531 36.59 45.40 15.28
N GLY A 532 36.55 45.44 16.62
CA GLY A 532 36.20 46.63 17.41
C GLY A 532 34.72 47.05 17.34
N LYS A 533 33.85 46.24 16.72
CA LYS A 533 32.45 46.58 16.42
C LYS A 533 31.47 46.24 17.55
N THR A 534 31.92 45.82 18.73
CA THR A 534 31.06 45.51 19.90
C THR A 534 31.83 45.59 21.21
N ALA A 535 31.21 46.17 22.24
CA ALA A 535 31.82 46.45 23.56
C ALA A 535 31.41 45.48 24.69
N ARG A 536 30.56 44.47 24.43
CA ARG A 536 30.12 43.46 25.41
C ARG A 536 30.46 42.06 24.93
N THR A 537 31.21 41.32 25.74
CA THR A 537 31.74 39.97 25.43
C THR A 537 30.75 38.81 25.62
N SER A 538 29.65 39.01 26.34
CA SER A 538 28.73 37.92 26.74
C SER A 538 27.30 38.04 26.19
N THR A 539 27.05 38.92 25.20
CA THR A 539 25.70 39.10 24.63
C THR A 539 25.68 38.88 23.12
N LEU A 540 25.07 37.78 22.68
CA LEU A 540 24.85 37.46 21.28
C LEU A 540 23.66 38.27 20.71
N LYS A 541 23.86 38.84 19.52
CA LYS A 541 22.89 39.61 18.74
C LYS A 541 22.38 38.80 17.55
N ALA A 542 21.30 39.23 16.91
CA ALA A 542 20.70 38.50 15.79
C ALA A 542 21.69 38.29 14.62
N LEU A 543 22.50 39.31 14.33
CA LEU A 543 23.61 39.30 13.36
C LEU A 543 24.71 38.24 13.67
N ASP A 544 24.79 37.72 14.90
CA ASP A 544 25.73 36.63 15.21
C ASP A 544 25.21 35.29 14.65
N PHE A 545 23.90 35.06 14.69
CA PHE A 545 23.27 33.82 14.26
C PHE A 545 23.02 33.77 12.74
N ASP A 546 22.47 34.84 12.17
CA ASP A 546 22.28 35.01 10.73
C ASP A 546 22.73 36.42 10.32
N GLU A 547 23.71 36.52 9.43
CA GLU A 547 24.16 37.82 8.89
C GLU A 547 23.04 38.51 8.09
N ASN A 548 22.10 37.72 7.56
CA ASN A 548 20.91 38.15 6.84
C ASN A 548 19.64 37.99 7.69
N TYR A 549 19.70 38.10 9.03
CA TYR A 549 18.50 37.96 9.87
C TYR A 549 17.37 38.94 9.50
N GLU A 550 17.72 40.13 8.97
CA GLU A 550 16.77 41.12 8.43
C GLU A 550 16.34 40.80 6.99
N ARG A 551 16.58 39.59 6.47
CA ARG A 551 16.12 39.13 5.15
C ARG A 551 14.64 39.45 4.94
N HIS A 552 13.78 39.16 5.91
CA HIS A 552 12.35 39.45 5.82
C HIS A 552 12.00 40.95 5.87
N GLU A 553 12.90 41.80 6.37
CA GLU A 553 12.78 43.27 6.45
C GLU A 553 13.49 43.99 5.28
N ARG A 554 14.43 43.33 4.59
CA ARG A 554 15.31 43.90 3.55
C ARG A 554 15.24 43.22 2.18
N ALA A 555 14.67 42.02 2.07
CA ALA A 555 14.54 41.29 0.81
C ALA A 555 13.28 41.69 0.05
N GLU A 556 13.32 42.90 -0.52
CA GLU A 556 13.09 42.92 -1.96
C GLU A 556 14.27 42.18 -2.62
N THR A 557 14.19 40.84 -2.66
CA THR A 557 14.84 40.14 -3.78
C THR A 557 14.12 40.66 -4.99
N ASN A 558 14.68 41.70 -5.62
CA ASN A 558 14.01 42.41 -6.70
C ASN A 558 13.72 41.40 -7.81
N VAL A 559 12.47 40.95 -7.87
CA VAL A 559 12.05 39.84 -8.72
C VAL A 559 12.23 40.25 -10.18
N GLU A 560 12.02 41.53 -10.49
CA GLU A 560 12.24 42.12 -11.81
C GLU A 560 13.72 42.05 -12.22
N GLN A 561 14.66 42.33 -11.31
CA GLN A 561 16.10 42.14 -11.56
C GLN A 561 16.49 40.66 -11.63
N LEU A 562 15.87 39.78 -10.85
CA LEU A 562 16.13 38.34 -10.95
C LEU A 562 15.63 37.77 -12.28
N PHE A 563 14.56 38.34 -12.85
CA PHE A 563 13.93 37.91 -14.09
C PHE A 563 14.25 38.79 -15.33
N SER A 564 15.10 39.82 -15.22
CA SER A 564 15.51 40.71 -16.34
C SER A 564 16.06 39.98 -17.56
N ASP A 565 16.72 38.85 -17.30
CA ASP A 565 17.40 38.01 -18.29
C ASP A 565 16.46 36.95 -18.90
N THR A 566 15.16 37.00 -18.59
CA THR A 566 14.14 36.03 -19.00
C THR A 566 12.92 36.78 -19.54
N ILE A 567 12.74 36.72 -20.87
CA ILE A 567 11.65 37.38 -21.59
C ILE A 567 10.37 36.52 -21.50
N GLY A 568 9.19 37.15 -21.44
CA GLY A 568 7.90 36.46 -21.46
C GLY A 568 7.41 35.96 -20.10
N CYS A 569 8.07 36.37 -19.01
CA CYS A 569 7.79 35.92 -17.64
C CYS A 569 7.02 36.95 -16.80
N GLU A 570 6.45 37.99 -17.43
CA GLU A 570 5.87 39.16 -16.75
C GLU A 570 4.76 38.78 -15.75
N ARG A 571 3.85 37.89 -16.17
CA ARG A 571 2.77 37.36 -15.33
C ARG A 571 3.30 36.58 -14.11
N LEU A 572 4.39 35.82 -14.30
CA LEU A 572 4.99 35.06 -13.21
C LEU A 572 5.68 35.97 -12.19
N VAL A 573 6.36 37.02 -12.65
CA VAL A 573 6.97 38.03 -11.78
C VAL A 573 5.90 38.66 -10.88
N ALA A 574 4.74 39.03 -11.45
CA ALA A 574 3.60 39.56 -10.68
C ALA A 574 3.04 38.54 -9.65
N ILE A 575 2.91 37.26 -10.01
CA ILE A 575 2.48 36.19 -9.08
C ILE A 575 3.48 36.04 -7.92
N LEU A 576 4.78 35.99 -8.21
CA LEU A 576 5.84 35.85 -7.20
C LEU A 576 5.95 37.09 -6.29
N GLN A 577 5.76 38.31 -6.84
CA GLN A 577 5.63 39.54 -6.06
C GLN A 577 4.40 39.46 -5.12
N GLY A 578 3.26 38.99 -5.62
CA GLY A 578 2.05 38.76 -4.83
C GLY A 578 2.26 37.78 -3.67
N TYR A 579 3.02 36.70 -3.87
CA TYR A 579 3.39 35.78 -2.78
C TYR A 579 4.33 36.42 -1.75
N GLN A 580 5.30 37.24 -2.17
CA GLN A 580 6.15 38.00 -1.23
C GLN A 580 5.33 38.97 -0.38
N GLU A 581 4.39 39.71 -0.99
CA GLU A 581 3.51 40.65 -0.29
C GLU A 581 2.54 39.93 0.65
N THR A 582 1.92 38.83 0.21
CA THR A 582 1.05 37.98 1.03
C THR A 582 1.81 37.40 2.23
N ALA A 583 3.04 36.90 2.01
CA ALA A 583 3.89 36.40 3.09
C ALA A 583 4.22 37.48 4.12
N ARG A 584 4.47 38.72 3.67
CA ARG A 584 4.74 39.87 4.52
C ARG A 584 3.51 40.27 5.33
N MET A 585 2.36 40.43 4.69
CA MET A 585 1.11 40.82 5.34
C MET A 585 0.67 39.79 6.38
N THR A 586 0.72 38.50 6.04
CA THR A 586 0.32 37.40 6.94
C THR A 586 1.23 37.32 8.17
N ARG A 587 2.55 37.52 8.00
CA ARG A 587 3.50 37.66 9.11
C ARG A 587 3.24 38.89 9.98
N MET A 588 2.91 40.04 9.38
CA MET A 588 2.55 41.26 10.14
C MET A 588 1.27 41.09 10.97
N LEU A 589 0.37 40.20 10.55
CA LEU A 589 -0.84 39.81 11.29
C LEU A 589 -0.59 38.68 12.32
N GLY A 590 0.62 38.15 12.43
CA GLY A 590 0.95 37.05 13.35
C GLY A 590 0.42 35.68 12.93
N LEU A 591 0.03 35.51 11.67
CA LEU A 591 -0.45 34.25 11.09
C LEU A 591 0.70 33.53 10.35
N ASP A 592 0.61 32.21 10.18
CA ASP A 592 1.62 31.46 9.43
C ASP A 592 1.45 31.69 7.91
N PRO A 593 2.42 32.29 7.20
CA PRO A 593 2.35 32.48 5.76
C PRO A 593 2.33 31.17 4.95
N LYS A 594 2.71 30.02 5.53
CA LYS A 594 2.66 28.71 4.87
C LYS A 594 1.23 28.24 4.58
N GLU A 595 0.21 28.83 5.22
CA GLU A 595 -1.21 28.48 4.98
C GLU A 595 -1.82 29.13 3.73
N GLN A 596 -1.27 30.26 3.28
CA GLN A 596 -1.87 31.06 2.20
C GLN A 596 -1.16 30.93 0.84
N ILE A 597 0.01 30.30 0.79
CA ILE A 597 0.87 30.25 -0.40
C ILE A 597 1.00 28.79 -0.85
N PRO A 598 0.79 28.48 -2.16
CA PRO A 598 0.92 27.13 -2.67
C PRO A 598 2.38 26.63 -2.62
N PHE A 599 2.55 25.34 -2.37
CA PHE A 599 3.83 24.62 -2.41
C PHE A 599 3.94 23.66 -3.62
N THR A 600 2.89 23.56 -4.43
CA THR A 600 2.76 22.64 -5.56
C THR A 600 2.37 23.43 -6.82
N PHE A 601 3.19 23.31 -7.87
CA PHE A 601 3.09 24.12 -9.08
C PHE A 601 3.15 23.26 -10.34
N LEU A 602 2.40 23.66 -11.37
CA LEU A 602 2.33 22.98 -12.65
C LEU A 602 2.81 23.90 -13.78
N PHE A 603 3.97 23.61 -14.35
CA PHE A 603 4.61 24.40 -15.41
C PHE A 603 4.27 23.84 -16.79
N ARG A 604 3.47 24.58 -17.57
CA ARG A 604 3.01 24.17 -18.91
C ARG A 604 3.62 25.05 -19.99
N GLY A 605 3.82 24.50 -21.19
CA GLY A 605 4.06 25.29 -22.40
C GLY A 605 5.14 24.71 -23.33
N PRO A 606 5.46 25.37 -24.46
CA PRO A 606 6.37 24.88 -25.48
C PRO A 606 7.81 24.57 -25.01
N PRO A 607 8.60 23.79 -25.78
CA PRO A 607 10.02 23.60 -25.47
C PRO A 607 10.79 24.91 -25.57
N GLY A 608 11.82 25.05 -24.75
CA GLY A 608 12.71 26.22 -24.76
C GLY A 608 12.13 27.52 -24.18
N THR A 609 10.97 27.49 -23.50
CA THR A 609 10.40 28.68 -22.82
C THR A 609 10.99 28.98 -21.44
N GLY A 610 12.04 28.25 -21.02
CA GLY A 610 12.77 28.56 -19.78
C GLY A 610 12.17 28.00 -18.48
N LYS A 611 11.24 27.03 -18.54
CA LYS A 611 10.64 26.33 -17.37
C LYS A 611 11.68 25.95 -16.29
N SER A 612 12.70 25.17 -16.64
CA SER A 612 13.70 24.66 -15.69
C SER A 612 14.63 25.79 -15.16
N THR A 613 14.91 26.82 -15.96
CA THR A 613 15.63 28.04 -15.52
C THR A 613 14.80 28.85 -14.51
N THR A 614 13.49 28.91 -14.75
CA THR A 614 12.51 29.62 -13.91
C THR A 614 12.35 28.95 -12.56
N ALA A 615 12.30 27.61 -12.51
CA ALA A 615 12.30 26.85 -11.26
C ALA A 615 13.50 27.20 -10.36
N ARG A 616 14.71 27.38 -10.93
CA ARG A 616 15.91 27.83 -10.18
C ARG A 616 15.78 29.23 -9.61
N LYS A 617 15.27 30.19 -10.41
CA LYS A 617 15.00 31.56 -9.93
C LYS A 617 13.95 31.57 -8.82
N MET A 618 12.89 30.78 -8.99
CA MET A 618 11.81 30.60 -8.01
C MET A 618 12.32 30.00 -6.69
N GLY A 619 13.18 28.97 -6.73
CA GLY A 619 13.80 28.42 -5.53
C GLY A 619 14.58 29.46 -4.71
N LYS A 620 15.26 30.40 -5.38
CA LYS A 620 15.88 31.56 -4.72
C LYS A 620 14.83 32.49 -4.08
N VAL A 621 13.74 32.82 -4.78
CA VAL A 621 12.65 33.66 -4.25
C VAL A 621 12.02 33.04 -2.99
N PHE A 622 11.73 31.74 -2.99
CA PHE A 622 11.13 31.07 -1.82
C PHE A 622 12.12 30.87 -0.65
N TYR A 623 13.41 30.70 -0.93
CA TYR A 623 14.48 30.74 0.07
C TYR A 623 14.63 32.15 0.68
N ASP A 624 14.64 33.20 -0.14
CA ASP A 624 14.72 34.59 0.32
C ASP A 624 13.44 35.03 1.07
N ALA A 625 12.27 34.50 0.69
CA ALA A 625 11.03 34.69 1.42
C ALA A 625 10.95 33.88 2.72
N GLY A 626 11.88 32.96 2.98
CA GLY A 626 12.01 32.20 4.24
C GLY A 626 11.18 30.91 4.31
N PHE A 627 10.69 30.39 3.19
CA PHE A 627 9.94 29.12 3.13
C PHE A 627 10.83 27.89 2.99
N LEU A 628 11.98 28.03 2.33
CA LEU A 628 12.95 26.97 2.11
C LEU A 628 14.17 27.14 3.02
N SER A 629 14.80 26.02 3.39
CA SER A 629 16.10 26.03 4.09
C SER A 629 17.26 26.26 3.13
N GLU A 630 17.09 25.93 1.84
CA GLU A 630 18.13 26.03 0.81
C GLU A 630 17.54 26.49 -0.54
N ALA A 631 18.29 27.30 -1.30
CA ALA A 631 17.89 27.76 -2.64
C ALA A 631 18.17 26.72 -3.76
N ILE A 632 18.41 25.46 -3.40
CA ILE A 632 18.76 24.40 -4.33
C ILE A 632 17.50 23.89 -5.03
N VAL A 633 17.65 23.54 -6.31
CA VAL A 633 16.63 22.80 -7.07
C VAL A 633 17.19 21.44 -7.43
N HIS A 634 16.45 20.40 -7.05
CA HIS A 634 16.69 19.03 -7.46
C HIS A 634 15.94 18.76 -8.75
N ASP A 635 16.65 18.82 -9.86
CA ASP A 635 16.15 18.40 -11.16
C ASP A 635 16.07 16.86 -11.19
N CYS A 636 14.91 16.31 -11.53
CA CYS A 636 14.72 14.88 -11.80
C CYS A 636 13.82 14.67 -13.03
N SER A 637 14.00 13.53 -13.70
CA SER A 637 13.15 13.10 -14.80
C SER A 637 12.10 12.10 -14.33
N ALA A 638 11.05 11.92 -15.12
CA ALA A 638 10.09 10.83 -14.92
C ALA A 638 10.76 9.44 -14.80
N SER A 639 11.87 9.21 -15.51
CA SER A 639 12.61 7.94 -15.49
C SER A 639 13.36 7.69 -14.17
N ASP A 640 13.68 8.75 -13.41
CA ASP A 640 14.35 8.61 -12.11
C ASP A 640 13.37 8.09 -11.03
N LEU A 641 12.12 8.54 -11.10
CA LEU A 641 11.01 8.14 -10.23
C LEU A 641 10.60 6.67 -10.46
N VAL A 642 10.61 6.20 -11.70
CA VAL A 642 10.13 4.87 -12.09
C VAL A 642 11.11 3.74 -11.72
N GLY A 643 10.61 2.67 -11.09
CA GLY A 643 11.38 1.46 -10.79
C GLY A 643 11.71 0.63 -12.03
N GLN A 644 12.81 -0.13 -12.00
CA GLN A 644 13.10 -1.15 -13.03
C GLN A 644 12.37 -2.49 -12.74
N TYR A 645 11.92 -2.68 -11.50
CA TYR A 645 11.26 -3.88 -11.00
C TYR A 645 10.08 -3.48 -10.10
N VAL A 646 9.07 -4.36 -10.04
CA VAL A 646 7.87 -4.20 -9.20
C VAL A 646 8.25 -3.90 -7.74
N GLY A 647 7.65 -2.87 -7.15
CA GLY A 647 7.87 -2.48 -5.74
C GLY A 647 9.13 -1.66 -5.47
N GLN A 648 9.94 -1.33 -6.48
CA GLN A 648 11.06 -0.39 -6.34
C GLN A 648 10.66 1.08 -6.51
N THR A 649 9.52 1.34 -7.16
CA THR A 649 9.07 2.68 -7.52
C THR A 649 8.77 3.52 -6.28
N GLY A 650 7.89 3.05 -5.38
CA GLY A 650 7.56 3.77 -4.15
C GLY A 650 8.78 4.20 -3.31
N PRO A 651 9.72 3.29 -2.99
CA PRO A 651 10.97 3.62 -2.30
C PRO A 651 11.83 4.67 -3.03
N LYS A 652 11.95 4.63 -4.37
CA LYS A 652 12.66 5.64 -5.16
C LYS A 652 12.02 7.03 -5.03
N VAL A 653 10.70 7.10 -5.18
CA VAL A 653 9.94 8.36 -5.06
C VAL A 653 10.16 8.97 -3.68
N ARG A 654 10.03 8.18 -2.60
CA ARG A 654 10.33 8.65 -1.24
C ARG A 654 11.77 9.11 -1.06
N GLN A 655 12.75 8.40 -1.60
CA GLN A 655 14.17 8.79 -1.51
C GLN A 655 14.45 10.13 -2.23
N LEU A 656 13.79 10.39 -3.36
CA LEU A 656 13.89 11.67 -4.08
C LEU A 656 13.21 12.82 -3.31
N LEU A 657 12.04 12.56 -2.70
CA LEU A 657 11.35 13.52 -1.85
C LEU A 657 12.16 13.86 -0.59
N ASP A 658 12.69 12.84 0.10
CA ASP A 658 13.57 13.01 1.27
C ASP A 658 14.82 13.81 0.96
N LYS A 659 15.37 13.65 -0.25
CA LYS A 659 16.52 14.43 -0.73
C LYS A 659 16.16 15.90 -1.00
N ALA A 660 14.91 16.19 -1.36
CA ALA A 660 14.42 17.54 -1.68
C ALA A 660 13.70 18.25 -0.52
N LEU A 661 13.64 17.64 0.67
CA LEU A 661 13.11 18.25 1.88
C LEU A 661 13.85 19.57 2.20
N GLY A 662 13.09 20.66 2.38
CA GLY A 662 13.63 22.01 2.59
C GLY A 662 14.11 22.74 1.33
N ALA A 663 13.93 22.14 0.14
CA ALA A 663 14.37 22.65 -1.16
C ALA A 663 13.24 22.59 -2.22
N VAL A 664 13.57 22.82 -3.49
CA VAL A 664 12.64 22.63 -4.63
C VAL A 664 12.92 21.29 -5.33
N LEU A 665 11.86 20.53 -5.63
CA LEU A 665 11.88 19.35 -6.49
C LEU A 665 11.25 19.71 -7.84
N LEU A 666 12.04 19.65 -8.92
CA LEU A 666 11.57 19.84 -10.30
C LEU A 666 11.52 18.50 -11.02
N ILE A 667 10.32 18.05 -11.37
CA ILE A 667 10.11 16.87 -12.23
C ILE A 667 9.92 17.38 -13.66
N ASP A 668 10.98 17.30 -14.48
CA ASP A 668 10.94 17.67 -15.89
C ASP A 668 10.41 16.51 -16.76
N GLU A 669 9.74 16.86 -17.86
CA GLU A 669 9.00 15.94 -18.74
C GLU A 669 8.04 15.00 -17.99
N ALA A 670 7.32 15.54 -16.98
CA ALA A 670 6.42 14.80 -16.10
C ALA A 670 5.32 14.01 -16.84
N TYR A 671 4.97 14.41 -18.06
CA TYR A 671 4.01 13.70 -18.92
C TYR A 671 4.42 12.25 -19.25
N ARG A 672 5.71 11.92 -19.19
CA ARG A 672 6.18 10.52 -19.33
C ARG A 672 5.62 9.61 -18.24
N LEU A 673 5.11 10.16 -17.13
CA LEU A 673 4.43 9.41 -16.07
C LEU A 673 2.97 9.01 -16.44
N ARG A 674 2.48 9.37 -17.63
CA ARG A 674 1.14 9.02 -18.12
C ARG A 674 0.99 7.55 -18.49
N GLU A 675 2.07 6.91 -18.94
CA GLU A 675 2.04 5.58 -19.58
C GLU A 675 2.93 4.57 -18.84
N GLY A 676 2.41 3.35 -18.66
CA GLY A 676 3.09 2.25 -17.97
C GLY A 676 2.60 2.00 -16.53
N HIS A 677 2.62 0.74 -16.10
CA HIS A 677 2.12 0.35 -14.77
C HIS A 677 2.94 0.97 -13.61
N PHE A 678 4.27 0.99 -13.74
CA PHE A 678 5.17 1.62 -12.75
C PHE A 678 5.05 3.15 -12.73
N ALA A 679 4.63 3.76 -13.83
CA ALA A 679 4.44 5.21 -13.89
C ALA A 679 3.24 5.67 -13.04
N LYS A 680 2.16 4.89 -13.04
CA LYS A 680 1.01 5.08 -12.13
C LYS A 680 1.41 4.89 -10.66
N GLU A 681 2.14 3.81 -10.34
CA GLU A 681 2.67 3.57 -8.99
C GLU A 681 3.51 4.76 -8.48
N ALA A 682 4.35 5.36 -9.34
CA ALA A 682 5.12 6.55 -9.01
C ALA A 682 4.24 7.77 -8.73
N LEU A 683 3.19 7.95 -9.52
CA LEU A 683 2.27 9.08 -9.43
C LEU A 683 1.39 9.00 -8.17
N ASP A 684 0.92 7.80 -7.83
CA ASP A 684 0.07 7.56 -6.67
C ASP A 684 0.85 7.72 -5.36
N GLU A 685 2.08 7.19 -5.25
CA GLU A 685 2.97 7.45 -4.10
C GLU A 685 3.33 8.94 -4.00
N LEU A 686 3.48 9.65 -5.12
CA LEU A 686 3.75 11.08 -5.13
C LEU A 686 2.56 11.91 -4.63
N VAL A 687 1.34 11.58 -5.05
CA VAL A 687 0.10 12.22 -4.56
C VAL A 687 -0.12 11.95 -3.07
N ASP A 688 0.10 10.71 -2.63
CA ASP A 688 0.05 10.29 -1.22
C ASP A 688 1.13 11.03 -0.38
N ALA A 689 2.34 11.16 -0.91
CA ALA A 689 3.41 11.91 -0.23
C ALA A 689 3.09 13.40 -0.04
N ILE A 690 2.43 14.07 -1.00
CA ILE A 690 1.98 15.47 -0.84
C ILE A 690 0.99 15.64 0.33
N THR A 691 0.23 14.58 0.66
CA THR A 691 -0.69 14.58 1.83
C THR A 691 -0.04 14.22 3.16
N LYS A 692 1.14 13.58 3.18
CA LYS A 692 1.85 13.22 4.42
C LYS A 692 2.50 14.45 5.07
N GLU A 693 2.28 14.66 6.36
CA GLU A 693 2.82 15.79 7.15
C GLU A 693 4.35 15.95 7.09
N ARG A 694 5.07 14.87 6.77
CA ARG A 694 6.53 14.86 6.56
C ARG A 694 6.97 15.72 5.38
N TYR A 695 6.16 15.80 4.32
CA TYR A 695 6.48 16.55 3.09
C TYR A 695 5.59 17.78 2.91
N HIS A 696 4.35 17.73 3.43
CA HIS A 696 3.36 18.80 3.33
C HIS A 696 3.92 20.14 3.85
N LYS A 697 3.95 21.17 2.98
CA LYS A 697 4.50 22.52 3.25
C LYS A 697 5.98 22.54 3.71
N ARG A 698 6.76 21.48 3.47
CA ARG A 698 8.20 21.39 3.81
C ARG A 698 9.14 21.35 2.62
N LEU A 699 8.61 21.18 1.40
CA LEU A 699 9.35 21.32 0.14
C LEU A 699 8.42 21.89 -0.95
N ILE A 700 8.99 22.41 -2.03
CA ILE A 700 8.21 22.90 -3.17
C ILE A 700 8.32 21.91 -4.33
N MET A 701 7.18 21.50 -4.89
CA MET A 701 7.11 20.57 -6.01
C MET A 701 6.67 21.27 -7.29
N ILE A 702 7.43 21.06 -8.36
CA ILE A 702 7.15 21.62 -9.68
C ILE A 702 7.08 20.47 -10.69
N LEU A 703 5.92 20.25 -11.30
CA LEU A 703 5.76 19.35 -12.44
C LEU A 703 5.87 20.15 -13.74
N ALA A 704 6.80 19.81 -14.62
CA ALA A 704 7.02 20.51 -15.89
C ALA A 704 6.72 19.63 -17.11
N GLY A 705 6.11 20.22 -18.15
CA GLY A 705 5.86 19.54 -19.42
C GLY A 705 5.22 20.42 -20.49
N TYR A 706 4.82 19.79 -21.60
CA TYR A 706 4.05 20.43 -22.66
C TYR A 706 2.57 20.53 -22.26
N GLU A 707 1.87 21.53 -22.80
CA GLU A 707 0.50 21.86 -22.39
C GLU A 707 -0.48 20.69 -22.60
N HIS A 708 -0.51 20.13 -23.81
CA HIS A 708 -1.34 18.97 -24.16
C HIS A 708 -1.05 17.76 -23.25
N ASP A 709 0.22 17.46 -23.01
CA ASP A 709 0.62 16.21 -22.35
C ASP A 709 0.45 16.29 -20.83
N ILE A 710 0.59 17.49 -20.25
CA ILE A 710 0.23 17.76 -18.86
C ILE A 710 -1.29 17.69 -18.66
N ASN A 711 -2.10 18.21 -19.59
CA ASN A 711 -3.55 18.02 -19.55
C ASN A 711 -3.92 16.53 -19.64
N GLY A 712 -3.20 15.77 -20.47
CA GLY A 712 -3.32 14.30 -20.55
C GLY A 712 -2.92 13.57 -19.26
N LEU A 713 -1.95 14.08 -18.50
CA LEU A 713 -1.54 13.53 -17.19
C LEU A 713 -2.62 13.79 -16.12
N LEU A 714 -3.20 14.98 -16.07
CA LEU A 714 -4.30 15.31 -15.15
C LEU A 714 -5.57 14.48 -15.42
N ALA A 715 -5.82 14.10 -16.68
CA ALA A 715 -6.93 13.21 -17.03
C ALA A 715 -6.72 11.76 -16.56
N VAL A 716 -5.47 11.32 -16.33
CA VAL A 716 -5.16 9.95 -15.84
C VAL A 716 -5.34 9.83 -14.33
N ASN A 717 -5.00 10.87 -13.55
CA ASN A 717 -5.24 10.88 -12.10
C ASN A 717 -5.86 12.23 -11.67
N PRO A 718 -7.19 12.28 -11.42
CA PRO A 718 -7.89 13.48 -10.93
C PRO A 718 -7.36 14.02 -9.60
N GLY A 719 -6.67 13.19 -8.79
CA GLY A 719 -6.02 13.59 -7.55
C GLY A 719 -4.94 14.65 -7.75
N LEU A 720 -4.27 14.69 -8.92
CA LEU A 720 -3.31 15.74 -9.25
C LEU A 720 -3.98 17.12 -9.35
N THR A 721 -5.15 17.20 -10.00
CA THR A 721 -5.85 18.47 -10.25
C THR A 721 -6.19 19.20 -8.94
N ASN A 722 -6.55 18.46 -7.89
CA ASN A 722 -6.86 19.01 -6.57
C ASN A 722 -5.61 19.23 -5.68
N ARG A 723 -4.42 18.76 -6.10
CA ARG A 723 -3.16 18.86 -5.33
C ARG A 723 -2.15 19.81 -5.96
N PHE A 724 -2.31 20.17 -7.23
CA PHE A 724 -1.55 21.18 -7.96
C PHE A 724 -2.48 22.33 -8.39
N PRO A 725 -2.89 23.21 -7.44
CA PRO A 725 -3.86 24.27 -7.72
C PRO A 725 -3.27 25.38 -8.61
N GLU A 726 -1.95 25.63 -8.51
CA GLU A 726 -1.29 26.73 -9.22
C GLU A 726 -0.71 26.26 -10.56
N VAL A 727 -1.27 26.77 -11.66
CA VAL A 727 -0.84 26.47 -13.03
C VAL A 727 -0.16 27.70 -13.63
N ILE A 728 1.08 27.53 -14.07
CA ILE A 728 1.90 28.58 -14.69
C ILE A 728 2.12 28.20 -16.16
N ASP A 729 1.43 28.92 -17.04
CA ASP A 729 1.52 28.76 -18.48
C ASP A 729 2.63 29.65 -19.07
N PHE A 730 3.63 29.02 -19.67
CA PHE A 730 4.74 29.66 -20.35
C PHE A 730 4.40 29.82 -21.83
N ARG A 731 4.06 31.04 -22.27
CA ARG A 731 3.85 31.35 -23.69
C ARG A 731 5.12 31.17 -24.52
N GLY A 732 4.94 30.91 -25.82
CA GLY A 732 6.02 31.01 -26.78
C GLY A 732 6.55 32.45 -26.91
N LEU A 733 7.75 32.61 -27.46
CA LEU A 733 8.32 33.92 -27.74
C LEU A 733 7.72 34.48 -29.04
N ASN A 734 7.19 35.69 -28.98
CA ASN A 734 6.68 36.40 -30.16
C ASN A 734 7.83 36.78 -31.12
N SER A 735 7.54 37.09 -32.38
CA SER A 735 8.57 37.44 -33.40
C SER A 735 9.50 38.58 -32.97
N ILE A 736 8.96 39.58 -32.26
CA ILE A 736 9.71 40.69 -31.66
C ILE A 736 10.67 40.18 -30.57
N GLU A 737 10.15 39.36 -29.66
CA GLU A 737 10.91 38.80 -28.53
C GLU A 737 12.00 37.82 -28.97
N CYS A 738 11.75 37.06 -30.04
CA CYS A 738 12.73 36.19 -30.71
C CYS A 738 13.92 37.00 -31.25
N PHE A 739 13.67 38.14 -31.90
CA PHE A 739 14.71 39.05 -32.38
C PHE A 739 15.48 39.71 -31.23
N ASP A 740 14.78 40.23 -30.22
CA ASP A 740 15.42 40.85 -29.05
C ASP A 740 16.30 39.83 -28.29
N TRP A 741 15.88 38.57 -28.23
CA TRP A 741 16.68 37.47 -27.67
C TRP A 741 17.90 37.13 -28.53
N LEU A 742 17.75 37.07 -29.85
CA LEU A 742 18.84 36.87 -30.81
C LEU A 742 19.90 37.97 -30.66
N ALA A 743 19.46 39.24 -30.63
CA ALA A 743 20.31 40.41 -30.45
C ALA A 743 21.04 40.36 -29.09
N LYS A 744 20.32 40.16 -27.97
CA LYS A 744 20.94 40.01 -26.64
C LYS A 744 22.00 38.90 -26.60
N LYS A 745 21.76 37.75 -27.23
CA LYS A 745 22.72 36.63 -27.29
C LYS A 745 23.98 36.97 -28.09
N LEU A 746 23.85 37.65 -29.24
CA LEU A 746 25.00 38.04 -30.07
C LEU A 746 25.79 39.21 -29.47
N ILE A 747 25.12 40.19 -28.85
CA ILE A 747 25.75 41.27 -28.08
C ILE A 747 26.51 40.72 -26.87
N LYS A 748 25.96 39.72 -26.16
CA LYS A 748 26.69 39.05 -25.08
C LYS A 748 27.97 38.37 -25.59
N LYS A 749 27.90 37.65 -26.72
CA LYS A 749 29.08 37.04 -27.34
C LYS A 749 30.14 38.06 -27.78
N LYS A 750 29.72 39.23 -28.28
CA LYS A 750 30.61 40.37 -28.57
C LYS A 750 31.37 40.79 -27.30
N ALA A 751 30.65 41.02 -26.20
CA ALA A 751 31.27 41.38 -24.92
C ALA A 751 32.20 40.28 -24.37
N ASP A 752 31.80 39.01 -24.45
CA ASP A 752 32.63 37.87 -24.04
C ASP A 752 33.93 37.76 -24.87
N LEU A 753 33.91 38.10 -26.17
CA LEU A 753 35.11 38.11 -27.03
C LEU A 753 36.02 39.31 -26.77
N GLU A 754 35.44 40.50 -26.56
CA GLU A 754 36.17 41.71 -26.23
C GLU A 754 36.87 41.60 -24.87
N ALA A 755 36.21 41.00 -23.87
CA ALA A 755 36.81 40.69 -22.57
C ALA A 755 38.00 39.71 -22.65
N ASN A 756 37.98 38.79 -23.63
CA ASN A 756 39.07 37.84 -23.89
C ASN A 756 40.15 38.39 -24.84
N GLY A 757 40.08 39.67 -25.26
CA GLY A 757 41.14 40.40 -25.95
C GLY A 757 41.58 39.84 -27.32
N SER A 758 40.82 38.91 -27.90
CA SER A 758 41.29 38.07 -29.03
C SER A 758 40.61 38.37 -30.37
N ALA A 759 39.44 39.01 -30.36
CA ALA A 759 38.68 39.38 -31.55
C ALA A 759 37.73 40.55 -31.25
N HIS A 760 37.38 41.33 -32.27
CA HIS A 760 36.30 42.33 -32.20
C HIS A 760 35.12 41.86 -33.06
N MET A 761 33.89 42.11 -32.61
CA MET A 761 32.68 41.66 -33.29
C MET A 761 31.72 42.82 -33.56
N HIS A 762 31.53 43.16 -34.83
CA HIS A 762 30.52 44.13 -35.27
C HIS A 762 29.17 43.45 -35.45
N VAL A 763 28.15 44.03 -34.82
CA VAL A 763 26.75 43.53 -34.79
C VAL A 763 25.77 44.68 -35.05
N ASP A 764 26.24 45.68 -35.78
CA ASP A 764 25.61 46.99 -35.95
C ASP A 764 24.20 46.85 -36.59
N CYS A 765 24.00 45.82 -37.42
CA CYS A 765 22.70 45.46 -38.01
C CYS A 765 21.64 44.96 -37.03
N LEU A 766 22.01 44.57 -35.79
CA LEU A 766 21.09 44.20 -34.72
C LEU A 766 21.00 45.27 -33.62
N GLU A 767 22.04 46.09 -33.45
CA GLU A 767 22.03 47.25 -32.54
C GLU A 767 21.21 48.42 -33.11
N GLN A 768 21.25 48.64 -34.43
CA GLN A 768 20.44 49.63 -35.16
C GLN A 768 19.89 49.06 -36.48
N PRO A 769 18.90 48.16 -36.44
CA PRO A 769 18.35 47.52 -37.63
C PRO A 769 17.60 48.51 -38.53
N ALA A 770 17.81 48.42 -39.84
CA ALA A 770 16.99 49.11 -40.83
C ALA A 770 15.52 48.63 -40.75
N ALA A 771 14.56 49.53 -41.00
CA ALA A 771 13.13 49.22 -40.85
C ALA A 771 12.67 48.07 -41.76
N GLU A 772 13.19 48.00 -42.98
CA GLU A 772 12.92 46.93 -43.94
C GLU A 772 13.51 45.58 -43.46
N PHE A 773 14.78 45.55 -43.07
CA PHE A 773 15.43 44.35 -42.52
C PHE A 773 14.73 43.83 -41.26
N ARG A 774 14.27 44.73 -40.37
CA ARG A 774 13.50 44.37 -39.17
C ARG A 774 12.16 43.72 -39.53
N ALA A 775 11.46 44.22 -40.54
CA ALA A 775 10.20 43.65 -41.00
C ALA A 775 10.40 42.25 -41.62
N ASP A 776 11.42 42.07 -42.46
CA ASP A 776 11.77 40.76 -43.05
C ASP A 776 12.06 39.71 -41.96
N VAL A 777 12.89 40.06 -40.97
CA VAL A 777 13.27 39.15 -39.89
C VAL A 777 12.08 38.83 -38.99
N TYR A 778 11.14 39.77 -38.78
CA TYR A 778 9.89 39.51 -38.08
C TYR A 778 8.98 38.56 -38.84
N ALA A 779 8.83 38.71 -40.16
CA ALA A 779 8.05 37.78 -40.98
C ALA A 779 8.65 36.36 -40.99
N LEU A 780 9.99 36.24 -41.03
CA LEU A 780 10.69 34.96 -40.92
C LEU A 780 10.51 34.31 -39.53
N PHE A 781 10.59 35.07 -38.44
CA PHE A 781 10.31 34.55 -37.10
C PHE A 781 8.83 34.23 -36.89
N GLU A 782 7.91 34.97 -37.48
CA GLU A 782 6.47 34.67 -37.43
C GLU A 782 6.17 33.35 -38.14
N CYS A 783 6.73 33.15 -39.33
CA CYS A 783 6.70 31.88 -40.05
C CYS A 783 7.27 30.72 -39.19
N LEU A 784 8.46 30.88 -38.61
CA LEU A 784 9.07 29.89 -37.71
C LEU A 784 8.23 29.60 -36.47
N SER A 785 7.65 30.62 -35.83
CA SER A 785 6.84 30.49 -34.61
C SER A 785 5.53 29.73 -34.85
N SER A 786 5.00 29.76 -36.08
CA SER A 786 3.81 29.02 -36.48
C SER A 786 4.04 27.50 -36.67
N GLN A 787 5.30 27.06 -36.72
CA GLN A 787 5.66 25.65 -36.90
C GLN A 787 5.58 24.87 -35.58
N ALA A 788 4.89 23.72 -35.61
CA ALA A 788 4.72 22.84 -34.44
C ALA A 788 6.05 22.30 -33.82
N SER A 789 7.17 22.40 -34.54
CA SER A 789 8.51 22.00 -34.08
C SER A 789 9.33 23.14 -33.46
N TRP A 790 8.77 24.34 -33.28
CA TRP A 790 9.49 25.50 -32.76
C TRP A 790 9.83 25.40 -31.27
N GLY A 791 11.14 25.33 -30.99
CA GLY A 791 11.76 25.25 -29.66
C GLY A 791 12.11 26.61 -29.05
N ASN A 792 11.48 27.70 -29.51
CA ASN A 792 11.59 29.05 -28.94
C ASN A 792 13.05 29.46 -28.67
N ALA A 793 13.41 29.77 -27.42
CA ALA A 793 14.74 30.27 -27.07
C ALA A 793 15.89 29.30 -27.41
N ARG A 794 15.62 27.98 -27.47
CA ARG A 794 16.61 26.95 -27.85
C ARG A 794 16.92 27.00 -29.35
N ASP A 795 15.92 27.28 -30.18
CA ASP A 795 16.11 27.43 -31.63
C ASP A 795 16.76 28.77 -31.96
N VAL A 796 16.36 29.85 -31.29
CA VAL A 796 17.03 31.16 -31.40
C VAL A 796 18.50 31.09 -30.94
N GLU A 797 18.81 30.30 -29.91
CA GLU A 797 20.21 30.04 -29.51
C GLU A 797 20.97 29.22 -30.56
N THR A 798 20.31 28.26 -31.21
CA THR A 798 20.87 27.50 -32.34
C THR A 798 21.18 28.42 -33.52
N LEU A 799 20.26 29.34 -33.87
CA LEU A 799 20.46 30.38 -34.87
C LEU A 799 21.62 31.32 -34.51
N ALA A 800 21.68 31.82 -33.26
CA ALA A 800 22.80 32.66 -32.80
C ALA A 800 24.16 31.94 -32.85
N ASN A 801 24.18 30.62 -32.64
CA ASN A 801 25.38 29.80 -32.79
C ASN A 801 25.77 29.62 -34.27
N ALA A 802 24.80 29.37 -35.14
CA ALA A 802 25.03 29.18 -36.57
C ALA A 802 25.47 30.48 -37.27
N MET A 803 24.83 31.62 -36.98
CA MET A 803 25.22 32.95 -37.46
C MET A 803 26.64 33.31 -37.01
N PHE A 804 27.01 33.00 -35.77
CA PHE A 804 28.37 33.20 -35.26
C PHE A 804 29.40 32.33 -36.01
N GLN A 805 29.09 31.05 -36.26
CA GLN A 805 29.96 30.17 -37.05
C GLN A 805 30.08 30.63 -38.52
N ALA A 806 29.00 31.15 -39.11
CA ALA A 806 29.01 31.72 -40.45
C ALA A 806 29.91 32.97 -40.54
N ALA A 807 29.82 33.88 -39.56
CA ALA A 807 30.71 35.04 -39.45
C ALA A 807 32.19 34.64 -39.29
N MET A 808 32.49 33.60 -38.50
CA MET A 808 33.86 33.07 -38.41
C MET A 808 34.34 32.47 -39.74
N LYS A 809 33.50 31.68 -40.44
CA LYS A 809 33.85 31.08 -41.74
C LYS A 809 34.07 32.12 -42.85
N ALA A 810 33.38 33.26 -42.80
CA ALA A 810 33.57 34.37 -43.73
C ALA A 810 34.92 35.10 -43.52
N THR A 811 35.47 35.04 -42.30
CA THR A 811 36.66 35.82 -41.90
C THR A 811 37.94 35.02 -42.15
N SER A 812 38.46 35.07 -43.38
CA SER A 812 39.43 34.08 -43.91
C SER A 812 40.92 34.46 -43.89
N LYS A 813 41.34 35.58 -43.25
CA LYS A 813 42.77 35.94 -43.11
C LYS A 813 43.13 36.53 -41.75
N LEU A 814 44.30 36.13 -41.22
CA LEU A 814 44.82 36.57 -39.92
C LEU A 814 45.37 38.01 -39.97
N GLU A 815 45.09 38.77 -38.90
CA GLU A 815 46.08 39.45 -38.02
C GLU A 815 45.37 40.36 -36.99
N LYS A 816 44.13 40.78 -37.30
CA LYS A 816 43.12 41.18 -36.32
C LYS A 816 41.79 40.56 -36.72
N VAL A 817 41.23 39.69 -35.88
CA VAL A 817 39.96 39.01 -36.18
C VAL A 817 38.81 39.98 -35.91
N MET A 818 38.40 40.70 -36.97
CA MET A 818 37.16 41.48 -36.98
C MET A 818 36.05 40.62 -37.58
N LEU A 819 35.19 40.08 -36.72
CA LEU A 819 34.00 39.34 -37.13
C LEU A 819 32.88 40.36 -37.40
N THR A 820 32.24 40.28 -38.57
CA THR A 820 31.07 41.11 -38.87
C THR A 820 29.87 40.23 -39.11
N VAL A 821 28.79 40.42 -38.34
CA VAL A 821 27.48 39.84 -38.64
C VAL A 821 26.75 40.81 -39.56
N SER A 822 26.57 40.43 -40.82
CA SER A 822 25.81 41.20 -41.81
C SER A 822 24.35 40.75 -41.88
N GLU A 823 23.47 41.64 -42.34
CA GLU A 823 22.05 41.34 -42.62
C GLU A 823 21.89 40.10 -43.52
N THR A 824 22.80 39.93 -44.49
CA THR A 824 22.82 38.77 -45.39
C THR A 824 23.08 37.43 -44.68
N ILE A 825 23.92 37.41 -43.65
CA ILE A 825 24.18 36.19 -42.85
C ILE A 825 22.96 35.88 -41.97
N VAL A 826 22.35 36.90 -41.36
CA VAL A 826 21.16 36.72 -40.52
C VAL A 826 19.98 36.19 -41.34
N ARG A 827 19.69 36.82 -42.50
CA ARG A 827 18.62 36.39 -43.40
C ARG A 827 18.85 34.97 -43.92
N ALA A 828 20.05 34.67 -44.43
CA ALA A 828 20.36 33.36 -45.02
C ALA A 828 20.22 32.20 -44.02
N GLU A 829 20.64 32.38 -42.75
CA GLU A 829 20.55 31.31 -41.76
C GLU A 829 19.12 31.13 -41.19
N LEU A 830 18.32 32.20 -41.14
CA LEU A 830 16.88 32.13 -40.85
C LEU A 830 16.10 31.42 -41.97
N GLU A 831 16.29 31.83 -43.23
CA GLU A 831 15.67 31.20 -44.40
C GLU A 831 16.05 29.72 -44.50
N LYS A 832 17.33 29.39 -44.27
CA LYS A 832 17.82 28.01 -44.24
C LYS A 832 17.11 27.17 -43.17
N MET A 833 16.97 27.68 -41.94
CA MET A 833 16.23 26.96 -40.88
C MET A 833 14.74 26.80 -41.22
N ALA A 834 14.11 27.85 -41.76
CA ALA A 834 12.71 27.80 -42.18
C ALA A 834 12.49 26.76 -43.29
N ASN A 835 13.31 26.77 -44.34
CA ASN A 835 13.25 25.83 -45.46
C ASN A 835 13.56 24.38 -45.03
N GLU A 836 14.58 24.16 -44.20
CA GLU A 836 14.91 22.82 -43.69
C GLU A 836 13.72 22.22 -42.92
N ARG A 837 13.07 23.01 -42.06
CA ARG A 837 11.90 22.55 -41.28
C ARG A 837 10.65 22.41 -42.13
N GLN A 838 10.41 23.34 -43.06
CA GLN A 838 9.28 23.25 -43.98
C GLN A 838 9.35 21.97 -44.82
N SER A 839 10.56 21.60 -45.29
CA SER A 839 10.80 20.34 -46.00
C SER A 839 10.53 19.08 -45.17
N ARG A 840 10.71 19.15 -43.83
CA ARG A 840 10.35 18.06 -42.91
C ARG A 840 8.84 18.00 -42.66
N SER A 841 8.17 19.14 -42.57
CA SER A 841 6.71 19.21 -42.40
C SER A 841 5.90 18.86 -43.65
N SER A 842 6.50 18.97 -44.84
CA SER A 842 5.86 18.60 -46.12
C SER A 842 5.90 17.09 -46.41
N VAL A 843 6.53 16.28 -45.57
CA VAL A 843 6.43 14.82 -45.62
C VAL A 843 5.17 14.42 -44.84
N PRO A 844 4.20 13.68 -45.43
CA PRO A 844 3.01 13.26 -44.71
C PRO A 844 3.38 12.40 -43.49
N ALA A 845 2.65 12.60 -42.40
CA ALA A 845 2.99 12.14 -41.04
C ALA A 845 2.78 10.63 -40.79
N GLU A 846 3.23 9.77 -41.71
CA GLU A 846 3.22 8.31 -41.56
C GLU A 846 4.61 7.68 -41.38
N LYS A 847 5.71 8.43 -41.54
CA LYS A 847 7.09 7.89 -41.45
C LYS A 847 8.14 8.84 -40.83
N SER A 848 7.99 9.23 -39.56
CA SER A 848 9.11 9.78 -38.77
C SER A 848 8.92 9.84 -37.23
N THR A 849 8.29 8.83 -36.62
CA THR A 849 8.44 8.55 -35.17
C THR A 849 8.92 7.12 -34.91
N GLY A 850 10.01 6.73 -35.58
CA GLY A 850 10.77 5.51 -35.34
C GLY A 850 12.25 5.87 -35.26
N GLY A 851 12.77 6.09 -34.04
CA GLY A 851 14.08 6.75 -33.88
C GLY A 851 14.70 6.77 -32.48
N MET A 852 14.06 6.20 -31.45
CA MET A 852 14.75 5.76 -30.22
C MET A 852 14.00 4.69 -29.40
N ALA A 853 13.00 4.02 -30.00
CA ALA A 853 12.32 2.84 -29.45
C ALA A 853 12.59 1.56 -30.28
N ASP A 854 12.90 1.70 -31.57
CA ASP A 854 13.10 0.59 -32.53
C ASP A 854 14.49 -0.07 -32.45
N ALA A 855 14.89 -0.48 -31.25
CA ALA A 855 15.98 -1.44 -31.05
C ALA A 855 15.50 -2.77 -30.45
N PHE A 856 14.20 -2.92 -30.18
CA PHE A 856 13.64 -4.10 -29.48
C PHE A 856 12.35 -4.69 -30.06
N SER A 857 11.93 -4.29 -31.27
CA SER A 857 10.73 -4.83 -31.95
C SER A 857 10.99 -5.39 -33.35
N GLN A 858 12.24 -5.71 -33.69
CA GLN A 858 12.54 -6.57 -34.84
C GLN A 858 12.58 -8.04 -34.42
N LEU A 859 11.40 -8.67 -34.34
CA LEU A 859 11.16 -10.09 -34.63
C LEU A 859 9.64 -10.35 -34.64
N TYR A 860 9.12 -10.50 -35.86
CA TYR A 860 7.76 -10.92 -36.30
C TYR A 860 6.64 -9.87 -36.44
N PRO A 861 5.77 -9.99 -37.47
CA PRO A 861 4.86 -8.91 -37.90
C PRO A 861 3.38 -9.21 -37.63
N ALA A 862 2.60 -8.16 -37.34
CA ALA A 862 1.13 -8.22 -37.31
C ALA A 862 0.55 -7.84 -38.69
N ALA A 863 -0.41 -8.64 -39.18
CA ALA A 863 -1.20 -8.31 -40.37
C ALA A 863 -2.49 -7.57 -39.99
N GLU A 864 -2.85 -6.57 -40.79
CA GLU A 864 -4.05 -5.74 -40.59
C GLU A 864 -5.35 -6.48 -40.94
N HIS A 865 -6.47 -6.09 -40.33
CA HIS A 865 -7.73 -5.99 -41.09
C HIS A 865 -8.69 -4.96 -40.49
N ARG A 866 -9.21 -4.07 -41.34
CA ARG A 866 -10.28 -3.10 -41.02
C ARG A 866 -11.67 -3.74 -41.11
N LEU A 867 -12.62 -3.15 -40.37
CA LEU A 867 -14.06 -3.40 -40.43
C LEU A 867 -14.68 -3.00 -41.80
N PRO A 868 -15.74 -3.70 -42.27
CA PRO A 868 -16.64 -3.23 -43.31
C PRO A 868 -17.94 -2.61 -42.74
N PRO A 869 -18.62 -1.68 -43.45
CA PRO A 869 -19.92 -1.11 -43.06
C PRO A 869 -21.13 -1.93 -43.58
N GLN A 870 -22.32 -1.67 -43.01
CA GLN A 870 -23.58 -2.37 -43.32
C GLN A 870 -24.22 -1.99 -44.66
N LEU A 871 -25.03 -2.90 -45.22
CA LEU A 871 -26.17 -2.61 -46.11
C LEU A 871 -27.22 -3.76 -46.07
N SER A 872 -28.45 -3.43 -46.47
CA SER A 872 -29.72 -4.14 -46.19
C SER A 872 -30.18 -5.11 -47.32
N PRO A 873 -31.28 -5.90 -47.18
CA PRO A 873 -31.48 -7.16 -47.90
C PRO A 873 -32.37 -7.07 -49.17
N ASP A 874 -32.34 -8.13 -50.00
CA ASP A 874 -33.50 -8.64 -50.76
C ASP A 874 -33.24 -10.07 -51.33
N PRO A 875 -34.24 -10.84 -51.83
CA PRO A 875 -34.20 -12.31 -51.81
C PRO A 875 -34.38 -13.02 -53.18
N ALA A 876 -34.33 -14.37 -53.15
CA ALA A 876 -35.28 -15.33 -53.79
C ALA A 876 -34.68 -16.47 -54.66
N ARG A 877 -35.39 -17.63 -54.58
CA ARG A 877 -35.40 -18.83 -55.47
C ARG A 877 -34.11 -19.67 -55.56
N ALA A 878 -34.02 -20.94 -55.14
CA ALA A 878 -34.94 -22.09 -55.00
C ALA A 878 -35.23 -22.93 -56.27
N SER A 879 -35.15 -24.27 -56.11
CA SER A 879 -35.65 -25.44 -56.91
C SER A 879 -34.52 -26.45 -57.22
N PHE A 880 -34.45 -27.65 -56.61
CA PHE A 880 -35.24 -28.89 -56.88
C PHE A 880 -35.14 -29.34 -58.36
N THR A 881 -34.66 -30.54 -58.76
CA THR A 881 -35.14 -31.90 -58.43
C THR A 881 -34.26 -33.06 -58.97
N ALA A 882 -34.28 -34.20 -58.27
CA ALA A 882 -34.41 -35.61 -58.73
C ALA A 882 -33.46 -36.30 -59.77
N ARG A 883 -32.76 -37.33 -59.25
CA ARG A 883 -32.11 -38.52 -59.85
C ARG A 883 -32.72 -39.18 -61.11
N GLN A 884 -31.84 -39.71 -61.99
CA GLN A 884 -31.88 -41.04 -62.64
C GLN A 884 -30.53 -41.32 -63.37
N SER A 885 -29.68 -42.26 -62.89
CA SER A 885 -29.56 -43.69 -63.28
C SER A 885 -28.88 -43.99 -64.64
N LYS A 886 -27.72 -44.70 -64.64
CA LYS A 886 -27.43 -45.95 -65.39
C LYS A 886 -25.92 -46.28 -65.63
N LEU A 887 -25.63 -47.57 -65.50
CA LEU A 887 -24.66 -48.42 -66.25
C LEU A 887 -23.14 -48.37 -65.96
N ALA A 888 -22.65 -49.56 -65.60
CA ALA A 888 -21.27 -50.07 -65.54
C ALA A 888 -20.80 -50.54 -66.96
N PRO A 889 -19.61 -51.15 -67.20
CA PRO A 889 -18.70 -51.77 -66.22
C PRO A 889 -17.15 -51.68 -66.43
N SER A 890 -16.45 -52.20 -65.42
CA SER A 890 -15.12 -52.84 -65.46
C SER A 890 -13.91 -52.01 -65.88
N GLN A 891 -13.24 -51.37 -64.91
CA GLN A 891 -12.04 -51.92 -64.22
C GLN A 891 -11.51 -50.90 -63.17
N GLU A 892 -10.94 -51.21 -61.99
CA GLU A 892 -11.13 -52.23 -60.93
C GLU A 892 -10.62 -51.57 -59.61
N ILE A 893 -11.14 -51.75 -58.38
CA ILE A 893 -12.33 -52.46 -57.85
C ILE A 893 -12.82 -51.68 -56.58
N THR A 894 -14.14 -51.49 -56.46
CA THR A 894 -15.06 -51.23 -55.31
C THR A 894 -14.56 -50.78 -53.91
N ASP A 895 -15.26 -50.01 -53.06
CA ASP A 895 -16.43 -49.06 -53.05
C ASP A 895 -16.60 -48.55 -51.56
N GLU A 896 -17.48 -47.63 -51.11
CA GLU A 896 -18.56 -46.85 -51.76
C GLU A 896 -18.62 -45.33 -51.33
N SER A 897 -19.47 -44.93 -50.36
CA SER A 897 -19.99 -43.55 -50.17
C SER A 897 -20.17 -43.07 -48.70
N VAL A 898 -20.58 -41.79 -48.53
CA VAL A 898 -20.94 -41.10 -47.27
C VAL A 898 -22.30 -40.38 -47.44
N PRO A 899 -23.12 -40.26 -46.38
CA PRO A 899 -24.03 -39.12 -46.20
C PRO A 899 -23.66 -38.28 -44.96
N SER A 900 -23.73 -36.96 -45.10
CA SER A 900 -23.41 -35.95 -44.09
C SER A 900 -24.44 -35.86 -42.95
N GLU A 901 -23.94 -35.80 -41.71
CA GLU A 901 -24.01 -34.68 -40.73
C GLU A 901 -25.26 -33.77 -40.73
N PRO A 902 -25.77 -33.33 -39.54
CA PRO A 902 -24.99 -32.85 -38.38
C PRO A 902 -25.35 -33.60 -37.07
N GLU A 903 -24.75 -33.35 -35.89
CA GLU A 903 -24.17 -32.14 -35.30
C GLU A 903 -22.94 -32.46 -34.42
N GLY A 904 -22.08 -31.45 -34.21
CA GLY A 904 -21.06 -31.46 -33.16
C GLY A 904 -19.61 -31.64 -33.64
N PRO A 905 -18.96 -30.57 -34.14
CA PRO A 905 -17.51 -30.48 -34.15
C PRO A 905 -16.98 -30.74 -32.71
N VAL A 906 -15.89 -31.48 -32.47
CA VAL A 906 -14.54 -31.33 -33.05
C VAL A 906 -14.12 -29.85 -32.88
N GLU A 907 -13.13 -29.50 -32.07
CA GLU A 907 -11.77 -29.95 -32.26
C GLU A 907 -10.87 -29.63 -31.06
N LEU A 908 -9.73 -30.30 -31.09
CA LEU A 908 -8.53 -30.18 -30.28
C LEU A 908 -8.34 -28.90 -29.44
N ALA A 909 -8.04 -29.15 -28.16
CA ALA A 909 -7.06 -28.34 -27.46
C ALA A 909 -5.70 -28.39 -28.19
N SER A 910 -5.27 -27.27 -28.75
CA SER A 910 -3.89 -26.80 -28.71
C SER A 910 -3.93 -25.28 -28.90
N THR A 911 -3.21 -24.47 -28.13
CA THR A 911 -1.75 -24.58 -27.97
C THR A 911 -1.31 -24.13 -26.58
N ASP A 912 -0.76 -25.07 -25.81
CA ASP A 912 0.22 -24.76 -24.78
C ASP A 912 1.55 -25.40 -25.17
N GLY A 913 2.63 -24.62 -25.10
CA GLY A 913 3.93 -24.97 -25.64
C GLY A 913 4.68 -25.99 -24.79
N ASN A 914 4.39 -27.27 -24.96
CA ASN A 914 5.35 -28.32 -24.64
C ASN A 914 5.22 -29.49 -25.63
N HIS A 915 6.25 -29.70 -26.46
CA HIS A 915 6.25 -30.80 -27.44
C HIS A 915 6.45 -32.15 -26.73
N GLY A 916 5.35 -32.69 -26.18
CA GLY A 916 5.23 -34.12 -25.98
C GLY A 916 5.39 -34.80 -27.34
N ARG A 917 6.55 -35.42 -27.58
CA ARG A 917 6.77 -36.26 -28.76
C ARG A 917 5.66 -37.30 -28.79
N VAL A 918 4.80 -37.23 -29.80
CA VAL A 918 3.87 -38.33 -30.14
C VAL A 918 4.73 -39.60 -30.21
N ALA A 919 4.29 -40.66 -29.52
CA ALA A 919 5.09 -41.86 -29.35
C ALA A 919 5.23 -42.58 -30.70
N ILE A 920 6.28 -42.21 -31.45
CA ILE A 920 6.71 -42.92 -32.64
C ILE A 920 7.48 -44.14 -32.15
N ARG A 921 7.10 -45.32 -32.65
CA ARG A 921 7.79 -46.57 -32.35
C ARG A 921 9.25 -46.49 -32.78
N ASP A 922 10.17 -46.71 -31.86
CA ASP A 922 11.59 -46.79 -32.17
C ASP A 922 11.86 -48.07 -33.00
N MET A 923 12.78 -48.00 -33.97
CA MET A 923 13.07 -49.10 -34.90
C MET A 923 13.53 -50.40 -34.22
N ASP A 924 14.08 -50.31 -33.01
CA ASP A 924 14.61 -51.45 -32.25
C ASP A 924 13.56 -52.12 -31.34
N ALA A 925 12.33 -51.60 -31.28
CA ALA A 925 11.23 -52.21 -30.52
C ALA A 925 10.53 -53.30 -31.35
N SER A 926 10.47 -54.54 -30.85
CA SER A 926 9.75 -55.64 -31.51
C SER A 926 8.24 -55.42 -31.50
N ASP A 927 7.52 -56.09 -32.41
CA ASP A 927 6.06 -55.95 -32.54
C ASP A 927 5.35 -56.30 -31.22
N GLU A 928 5.74 -57.42 -30.61
CA GLU A 928 5.22 -57.92 -29.32
C GLU A 928 5.44 -56.93 -28.17
N ILE A 929 6.62 -56.32 -28.07
CA ILE A 929 6.93 -55.34 -27.02
C ILE A 929 6.12 -54.04 -27.24
N TRP A 930 5.94 -53.65 -28.49
CA TRP A 930 5.16 -52.46 -28.83
C TRP A 930 3.67 -52.63 -28.55
N GLU A 931 3.10 -53.78 -28.93
CA GLU A 931 1.70 -54.13 -28.62
C GLU A 931 1.46 -54.21 -27.10
N GLN A 932 2.36 -54.85 -26.36
CA GLN A 932 2.30 -54.88 -24.89
C GLN A 932 2.37 -53.48 -24.28
N LEU A 933 3.25 -52.60 -24.79
CA LEU A 933 3.37 -51.22 -24.32
C LEU A 933 2.11 -50.38 -24.60
N GLN A 934 1.43 -50.62 -25.73
CA GLN A 934 0.15 -50.00 -26.04
C GLN A 934 -0.96 -50.47 -25.08
N LEU A 935 -1.00 -51.77 -24.74
CA LEU A 935 -1.92 -52.30 -23.74
C LEU A 935 -1.65 -51.72 -22.34
N ASP A 936 -0.38 -51.61 -21.93
CA ASP A 936 0.00 -51.01 -20.64
C ASP A 936 -0.37 -49.52 -20.57
N ALA A 937 -0.21 -48.78 -21.67
CA ALA A 937 -0.63 -47.37 -21.77
C ALA A 937 -2.17 -47.22 -21.68
N GLN A 938 -2.92 -48.09 -22.35
CA GLN A 938 -4.38 -48.13 -22.24
C GLN A 938 -4.83 -48.49 -20.82
N ALA A 939 -4.15 -49.43 -20.16
CA ALA A 939 -4.42 -49.77 -18.76
C ALA A 939 -4.10 -48.61 -17.80
N GLU A 940 -3.05 -47.81 -18.05
CA GLU A 940 -2.76 -46.59 -17.28
C GLU A 940 -3.86 -45.54 -17.45
N GLN A 941 -4.37 -45.34 -18.68
CA GLN A 941 -5.52 -44.46 -18.94
C GLN A 941 -6.81 -44.95 -18.29
N GLN A 942 -7.10 -46.25 -18.33
CA GLN A 942 -8.29 -46.83 -17.67
C GLN A 942 -8.22 -46.63 -16.15
N ARG A 943 -7.06 -46.83 -15.52
CA ARG A 943 -6.86 -46.54 -14.08
C ARG A 943 -7.09 -45.07 -13.73
N GLU A 944 -6.72 -44.13 -14.60
CA GLU A 944 -7.01 -42.71 -14.40
C GLU A 944 -8.52 -42.42 -14.46
N VAL A 945 -9.24 -43.02 -15.40
CA VAL A 945 -10.71 -42.89 -15.50
C VAL A 945 -11.39 -43.52 -14.29
N GLU A 946 -10.94 -44.68 -13.80
CA GLU A 946 -11.44 -45.30 -12.57
C GLU A 946 -11.18 -44.42 -11.33
N TYR A 947 -9.99 -43.83 -11.20
CA TYR A 947 -9.68 -42.90 -10.11
C TYR A 947 -10.61 -41.67 -10.14
N GLN A 948 -10.85 -41.08 -11.32
CA GLN A 948 -11.81 -39.99 -11.46
C GLN A 948 -13.25 -40.42 -11.15
N ALA A 949 -13.65 -41.64 -11.51
CA ALA A 949 -14.95 -42.20 -11.16
C ALA A 949 -15.10 -42.41 -9.64
N LYS A 950 -14.07 -42.93 -8.95
CA LYS A 950 -14.03 -43.02 -7.47
C LYS A 950 -14.11 -41.64 -6.82
N LEU A 951 -13.45 -40.63 -7.38
CA LEU A 951 -13.51 -39.26 -6.89
C LEU A 951 -14.91 -38.63 -7.02
N ARG A 952 -15.62 -38.91 -8.11
CA ARG A 952 -17.04 -38.53 -8.29
C ARG A 952 -17.94 -39.30 -7.32
N ALA A 953 -17.77 -40.62 -7.22
CA ALA A 953 -18.52 -41.46 -6.28
C ALA A 953 -18.36 -41.02 -4.81
N LYS A 954 -17.17 -40.56 -4.39
CA LYS A 954 -16.94 -39.95 -3.05
C LYS A 954 -17.80 -38.70 -2.80
N ASN A 955 -18.05 -37.91 -3.84
CA ASN A 955 -18.82 -36.67 -3.76
C ASN A 955 -20.33 -36.93 -3.88
N GLU A 956 -20.72 -38.01 -4.55
CA GLU A 956 -22.11 -38.44 -4.76
C GLU A 956 -22.62 -39.42 -3.67
N ALA A 957 -21.73 -40.06 -2.92
CA ALA A 957 -22.08 -40.98 -1.84
C ALA A 957 -22.77 -40.28 -0.65
N ALA A 958 -24.05 -40.58 -0.46
CA ALA A 958 -24.87 -40.07 0.65
C ALA A 958 -24.69 -40.82 1.99
N ASP A 959 -24.10 -42.02 1.98
CA ASP A 959 -23.79 -42.81 3.18
C ASP A 959 -22.35 -42.55 3.65
N GLU A 960 -22.20 -41.99 4.85
CA GLU A 960 -20.92 -41.65 5.48
C GLU A 960 -19.98 -42.86 5.57
N ALA A 961 -20.50 -44.07 5.88
CA ALA A 961 -19.69 -45.28 6.01
C ALA A 961 -19.22 -45.85 4.66
N LEU A 962 -19.88 -45.46 3.56
CA LEU A 962 -19.46 -45.78 2.20
C LEU A 962 -18.44 -44.72 1.73
N ARG A 963 -18.68 -43.45 2.06
CA ARG A 963 -17.78 -42.33 1.80
C ARG A 963 -16.42 -42.47 2.49
N GLU A 964 -16.37 -42.89 3.76
CA GLU A 964 -15.12 -43.14 4.49
C GLU A 964 -14.30 -44.28 3.85
N ARG A 965 -14.95 -45.33 3.34
CA ARG A 965 -14.28 -46.42 2.61
C ARG A 965 -13.66 -45.91 1.30
N ILE A 966 -14.42 -45.19 0.48
CA ILE A 966 -13.90 -44.59 -0.77
C ILE A 966 -12.76 -43.61 -0.46
N VAL A 967 -12.86 -42.79 0.59
CA VAL A 967 -11.78 -41.88 1.02
C VAL A 967 -10.52 -42.64 1.41
N LYS A 968 -10.64 -43.76 2.13
CA LYS A 968 -9.48 -44.57 2.52
C LYS A 968 -8.80 -45.22 1.31
N GLU A 969 -9.57 -45.81 0.40
CA GLU A 969 -9.06 -46.37 -0.85
C GLU A 969 -8.37 -45.30 -1.72
N LEU A 970 -8.94 -44.10 -1.81
CA LEU A 970 -8.32 -42.98 -2.52
C LEU A 970 -6.99 -42.56 -1.90
N ILE A 971 -6.85 -42.53 -0.57
CA ILE A 971 -5.58 -42.20 0.10
C ILE A 971 -4.50 -43.26 -0.19
N GLU A 972 -4.85 -44.54 -0.13
CA GLU A 972 -3.93 -45.65 -0.42
C GLU A 972 -3.49 -45.64 -1.92
N GLU A 973 -4.39 -45.26 -2.83
CA GLU A 973 -4.11 -45.08 -4.26
C GLU A 973 -3.24 -43.83 -4.53
N GLU A 974 -3.48 -42.72 -3.83
CA GLU A 974 -2.68 -41.49 -3.90
C GLU A 974 -1.23 -41.73 -3.45
N GLU A 975 -1.02 -42.45 -2.35
CA GLU A 975 0.32 -42.83 -1.89
C GLU A 975 1.06 -43.73 -2.89
N ARG A 976 0.35 -44.61 -3.61
CA ARG A 976 0.94 -45.42 -4.68
C ARG A 976 1.37 -44.52 -5.85
N ARG A 977 0.49 -43.60 -6.29
CA ARG A 977 0.79 -42.64 -7.36
C ARG A 977 1.97 -41.73 -7.03
N GLN A 978 2.11 -41.27 -5.77
CA GLN A 978 3.27 -40.47 -5.36
C GLN A 978 4.58 -41.26 -5.47
N LYS A 979 4.61 -42.52 -5.02
CA LYS A 979 5.78 -43.40 -5.16
C LYS A 979 6.11 -43.65 -6.64
N GLU A 980 5.10 -43.92 -7.47
CA GLU A 980 5.28 -44.13 -8.92
C GLU A 980 5.80 -42.85 -9.62
N ALA A 981 5.29 -41.66 -9.25
CA ALA A 981 5.75 -40.37 -9.77
C ALA A 981 7.17 -40.00 -9.32
N GLU A 982 7.57 -40.33 -8.08
CA GLU A 982 8.95 -40.18 -7.61
C GLU A 982 9.92 -41.07 -8.40
N MET A 983 9.54 -42.32 -8.66
CA MET A 983 10.34 -43.26 -9.46
C MET A 983 10.42 -42.84 -10.93
N LYS A 984 9.33 -42.34 -11.52
CA LYS A 984 9.31 -41.77 -12.87
C LYS A 984 10.20 -40.54 -13.00
N LYS A 985 10.20 -39.63 -12.01
CA LYS A 985 11.14 -38.50 -11.96
C LYS A 985 12.60 -38.91 -11.83
N LYS A 986 12.92 -39.98 -11.08
CA LYS A 986 14.28 -40.54 -11.05
C LYS A 986 14.71 -41.06 -12.42
N LEU A 987 13.85 -41.82 -13.10
CA LEU A 987 14.09 -42.32 -14.46
C LEU A 987 14.31 -41.20 -15.49
N GLU A 988 13.56 -40.10 -15.37
CA GLU A 988 13.75 -38.89 -16.19
C GLU A 988 15.08 -38.19 -15.87
N MET A 989 15.47 -38.08 -14.59
CA MET A 989 16.73 -37.47 -14.16
C MET A 989 17.98 -38.28 -14.52
N GLU A 990 17.91 -39.62 -14.52
CA GLU A 990 19.02 -40.48 -14.93
C GLU A 990 19.27 -40.48 -16.45
N GLY A 991 18.39 -39.87 -17.25
CA GLY A 991 18.61 -39.65 -18.68
C GLY A 991 18.70 -40.92 -19.53
N ARG A 992 18.28 -42.09 -19.01
CA ARG A 992 18.47 -43.40 -19.67
C ARG A 992 17.71 -43.59 -20.99
N CYS A 993 16.83 -42.67 -21.36
CA CYS A 993 16.24 -42.60 -22.71
C CYS A 993 16.78 -41.34 -23.43
N PRO A 994 17.70 -41.47 -24.41
CA PRO A 994 18.27 -40.33 -25.13
C PRO A 994 17.25 -39.47 -25.89
N VAL A 995 16.08 -40.04 -26.18
CA VAL A 995 14.98 -39.42 -26.93
C VAL A 995 13.99 -38.70 -25.99
N GLY A 996 14.12 -38.86 -24.66
CA GLY A 996 13.26 -38.19 -23.68
C GLY A 996 11.80 -38.64 -23.70
N TYR A 997 11.51 -39.87 -24.13
CA TYR A 997 10.16 -40.43 -24.04
C TYR A 997 9.74 -40.64 -22.59
N HIS A 998 8.45 -40.43 -22.31
CA HIS A 998 7.88 -40.69 -20.99
C HIS A 998 7.94 -42.18 -20.64
N TRP A 999 8.10 -42.50 -19.35
CA TRP A 999 8.16 -43.88 -18.87
C TRP A 999 6.77 -44.42 -18.52
N ILE A 1000 6.49 -45.65 -18.96
CA ILE A 1000 5.26 -46.42 -18.73
C ILE A 1000 5.65 -47.61 -17.83
N ARG A 1001 4.79 -47.93 -16.86
CA ARG A 1001 5.04 -49.00 -15.88
C ARG A 1001 4.65 -50.36 -16.46
N GLN A 1002 5.57 -51.32 -16.43
CA GLN A 1002 5.35 -52.70 -16.87
C GLN A 1002 5.62 -53.68 -15.72
N GLU A 1003 5.29 -54.95 -15.89
CA GLU A 1003 5.56 -55.97 -14.88
C GLU A 1003 7.09 -56.11 -14.64
N GLY A 1004 7.52 -55.85 -13.41
CA GLY A 1004 8.94 -55.91 -13.01
C GLY A 1004 9.81 -54.70 -13.34
N GLY A 1005 9.28 -53.63 -13.95
CA GLY A 1005 10.09 -52.45 -14.30
C GLY A 1005 9.34 -51.31 -14.98
N TRP A 1006 10.09 -50.49 -15.72
CA TRP A 1006 9.58 -49.35 -16.47
C TRP A 1006 10.16 -49.36 -17.89
N ARG A 1007 9.33 -49.09 -18.90
CA ARG A 1007 9.73 -48.98 -20.31
C ARG A 1007 9.46 -47.58 -20.84
N CYS A 1008 10.34 -47.04 -21.69
CA CYS A 1008 10.09 -45.76 -22.34
C CYS A 1008 8.99 -45.89 -23.39
N ALA A 1009 8.22 -44.84 -23.65
CA ALA A 1009 7.11 -44.85 -24.61
C ALA A 1009 7.51 -45.12 -26.08
N GLY A 1010 8.81 -45.04 -26.43
CA GLY A 1010 9.34 -45.49 -27.73
C GLY A 1010 9.59 -47.01 -27.83
N GLY A 1011 9.54 -47.74 -26.71
CA GLY A 1011 9.70 -49.20 -26.63
C GLY A 1011 11.13 -49.70 -26.37
N SER A 1012 12.17 -49.01 -26.86
CA SER A 1012 13.54 -49.56 -26.86
C SER A 1012 14.25 -49.64 -25.52
N HIS A 1013 13.89 -48.83 -24.52
CA HIS A 1013 14.61 -48.75 -23.24
C HIS A 1013 13.74 -49.30 -22.10
N PHE A 1014 14.26 -50.28 -21.37
CA PHE A 1014 13.63 -50.86 -20.18
C PHE A 1014 14.59 -50.79 -18.99
N VAL A 1015 14.06 -50.50 -17.80
CA VAL A 1015 14.80 -50.46 -16.54
C VAL A 1015 14.06 -51.32 -15.52
N SER A 1016 14.72 -52.33 -14.98
CA SER A 1016 14.11 -53.23 -14.00
C SER A 1016 13.95 -52.55 -12.62
N GLU A 1017 13.00 -53.02 -11.80
CA GLU A 1017 12.87 -52.53 -10.43
C GLU A 1017 14.10 -52.83 -9.53
N MET A 1018 14.96 -53.76 -9.92
CA MET A 1018 16.22 -54.04 -9.22
C MET A 1018 17.29 -52.99 -9.57
N GLU A 1019 17.37 -52.56 -10.83
CA GLU A 1019 18.25 -51.47 -11.28
C GLU A 1019 17.86 -50.10 -10.72
N LEU A 1020 16.61 -49.93 -10.27
CA LEU A 1020 16.08 -48.71 -9.65
C LEU A 1020 16.20 -48.67 -8.12
N LYS A 1021 16.70 -49.75 -7.50
CA LYS A 1021 16.90 -49.88 -6.05
C LYS A 1021 18.38 -49.84 -5.63
N ASN A 1022 19.29 -49.94 -6.60
CA ASN A 1022 20.74 -49.81 -6.44
C ASN A 1022 21.22 -48.43 -6.93
#